data_AF-A0A0J6WBA7-F1
#
_entry.id   AF-A0A0J6WBA7-F1
#
_cell.length_a   1.000
_cell.length_b   1.000
_cell.length_c   1.000
_cell.angle_alpha   90.00
_cell.angle_beta   90.00
_cell.angle_gamma   90.00
#
_symmetry.space_group_name_H-M   'P 1'
#
loop_
_entity.id
_entity.type
_entity.pdbx_description
1 polymer ?
#
loop_
_entity_poly.entity_id
_entity_poly.type
_entity_poly.pdbx_seq_one_letter_code
_entity_poly.pdbx_strand_id
1 'polypeptide(L)'
;MRGAPLRRILLAAVLCVAPATTFAIAAPHAVAQPSNTADQASVTLPWRTLGVSDGLYLGPDSPTTVTVPVPPGLQAVRLQGTMQAPMNVDSGFLEISDANGVLLADIPLPPAATAPPQTPLDIDIAAVRARSSSISLTFTLRATDNRDGFCGPLQQLALSGLTTVFTGAEAPATTVATFFPPVLERVSIYTPTDANTAEQQSVLTMVSTLTRLYHSQPLAVDVVSQPRGTRPPPAGQFGRTVVVESGGRAGLAIEDPGTDTARLRVSGNGDELTTQVGLLVNQLQSLVQTPSARIDQAGATPTPTAGSDTLTFEQLKITGKTDVLRTGTVTVGVDRSALGIGRVDAATVHLLADYTPVPTDDAASIIIRSNDRVLYRAALNDSGRLDATFDIQGKALTQYLGLDMALTYTPHQTCGPLIAPITFQVDPRSTLTLKRGGVPAGGFTSLPSEFSPSFMVAMDGSSPGQLVYAARTINAIARLTSQQLTPQVVDVKTAADSRSGALIVAKSAAIADTTLDPPVGGDANTVDIGLPTELRADVADGLGSIQVFADQPRDRTVVLISTTNDWRLVDPLFDYIEGQPGGWSALSGDVLAAGAAGVPTNVTVRAVGDDGSAQAPSTGEQPKWVHLAAIAGGLVVVAALIAVLVARRRRDKGRPS
;
A
#
# COMPACT_ATOMS: atom_id res chain seq x y z
N MET A 1 69.91 5.44 -26.67
CA MET A 1 70.78 4.25 -26.82
C MET A 1 69.93 3.01 -26.64
N ARG A 2 69.92 2.11 -27.65
CA ARG A 2 69.55 0.67 -27.66
C ARG A 2 68.22 0.31 -26.98
N GLY A 3 67.21 -0.29 -27.63
CA GLY A 3 67.12 -1.07 -28.85
C GLY A 3 65.98 -2.08 -28.63
N ALA A 4 65.02 -2.13 -29.55
CA ALA A 4 63.92 -3.13 -29.58
C ALA A 4 64.46 -4.51 -30.03
N PRO A 5 63.66 -5.50 -30.49
CA PRO A 5 62.24 -5.92 -30.25
C PRO A 5 62.16 -7.46 -30.03
N LEU A 6 60.97 -8.09 -29.98
CA LEU A 6 60.64 -9.21 -30.90
C LEU A 6 59.16 -9.68 -30.82
N ARG A 7 58.57 -9.80 -32.01
CA ARG A 7 57.31 -10.46 -32.39
C ARG A 7 57.37 -11.99 -32.22
N ARG A 8 56.22 -12.68 -32.18
CA ARG A 8 55.76 -13.60 -33.26
C ARG A 8 54.37 -14.20 -33.04
N ILE A 9 53.64 -14.22 -34.15
CA ILE A 9 52.38 -14.89 -34.52
C ILE A 9 52.68 -16.38 -34.81
N LEU A 10 51.75 -17.31 -34.57
CA LEU A 10 51.42 -18.42 -35.50
C LEU A 10 50.22 -19.28 -35.06
N LEU A 11 49.23 -19.36 -35.96
CA LEU A 11 48.26 -20.45 -36.15
C LEU A 11 48.98 -21.79 -36.44
N ALA A 12 48.40 -22.93 -36.05
CA ALA A 12 48.28 -24.10 -36.93
C ALA A 12 47.44 -25.23 -36.30
N ALA A 13 46.57 -25.80 -37.14
CA ALA A 13 45.76 -27.00 -36.92
C ALA A 13 46.50 -28.27 -37.37
N VAL A 14 46.25 -29.41 -36.72
CA VAL A 14 46.54 -30.80 -37.17
C VAL A 14 45.54 -31.70 -36.42
N LEU A 15 44.47 -32.27 -37.00
CA LEU A 15 44.34 -33.39 -37.94
C LEU A 15 45.02 -34.70 -37.49
N CYS A 16 44.25 -35.62 -36.89
CA CYS A 16 44.64 -37.04 -36.76
C CYS A 16 43.41 -37.94 -37.02
N VAL A 17 43.65 -38.95 -37.85
CA VAL A 17 42.70 -39.91 -38.41
C VAL A 17 42.68 -41.20 -37.58
N ALA A 18 41.47 -41.77 -37.48
CA ALA A 18 40.92 -43.06 -37.00
C ALA A 18 41.84 -44.29 -36.75
N PRO A 19 41.34 -45.33 -36.03
CA PRO A 19 40.56 -46.36 -36.74
C PRO A 19 39.30 -46.86 -36.01
N ALA A 20 38.44 -47.48 -36.81
CA ALA A 20 37.13 -48.02 -36.49
C ALA A 20 37.16 -49.35 -35.72
N THR A 21 36.25 -49.51 -34.77
CA THR A 21 35.78 -50.81 -34.28
C THR A 21 34.25 -50.79 -34.18
N THR A 22 33.62 -51.68 -34.92
CA THR A 22 32.19 -51.97 -34.97
C THR A 22 31.67 -52.54 -33.64
N PHE A 23 30.68 -51.88 -33.05
CA PHE A 23 29.80 -52.49 -32.03
C PHE A 23 28.34 -52.33 -32.46
N ALA A 24 27.59 -53.41 -32.31
CA ALA A 24 26.21 -53.56 -32.72
C ALA A 24 25.28 -52.59 -31.97
N ILE A 25 24.39 -51.95 -32.73
CA ILE A 25 23.34 -51.04 -32.24
C ILE A 25 22.23 -51.92 -31.62
N ALA A 26 22.18 -51.98 -30.30
CA ALA A 26 20.93 -52.31 -29.60
C ALA A 26 20.08 -51.04 -29.59
N ALA A 27 18.87 -51.12 -30.16
CA ALA A 27 17.92 -50.03 -30.21
C ALA A 27 17.58 -49.55 -28.78
N PRO A 28 17.82 -48.28 -28.43
CA PRO A 28 17.29 -47.75 -27.19
C PRO A 28 15.77 -47.59 -27.33
N HIS A 29 15.05 -48.16 -26.37
CA HIS A 29 13.62 -47.99 -26.19
C HIS A 29 13.25 -46.51 -26.26
N ALA A 30 12.34 -46.17 -27.16
CA ALA A 30 11.69 -44.87 -27.21
C ALA A 30 10.89 -44.69 -25.91
N VAL A 31 11.46 -43.96 -24.95
CA VAL A 31 10.70 -43.37 -23.85
C VAL A 31 9.91 -42.24 -24.47
N ALA A 32 8.58 -42.38 -24.49
CA ALA A 32 7.68 -41.32 -24.92
C ALA A 32 8.00 -40.04 -24.13
N GLN A 33 8.47 -39.00 -24.83
CA GLN A 33 8.44 -37.65 -24.28
C GLN A 33 6.98 -37.35 -23.89
N PRO A 34 6.70 -36.83 -22.69
CA PRO A 34 5.38 -36.30 -22.40
C PRO A 34 5.05 -35.29 -23.49
N SER A 35 3.92 -35.53 -24.14
CA SER A 35 3.36 -34.66 -25.15
C SER A 35 3.29 -33.24 -24.61
N ASN A 36 4.06 -32.32 -25.20
CA ASN A 36 3.87 -30.89 -25.06
C ASN A 36 2.49 -30.57 -25.60
N THR A 37 1.48 -30.65 -24.74
CA THR A 37 0.22 -29.94 -24.90
C THR A 37 0.61 -28.49 -25.14
N ALA A 38 0.17 -27.91 -26.26
CA ALA A 38 0.46 -26.53 -26.61
C ALA A 38 0.34 -25.64 -25.36
N ASP A 39 1.43 -24.95 -24.99
CA ASP A 39 1.44 -23.99 -23.89
C ASP A 39 0.29 -23.01 -24.12
N GLN A 40 -0.83 -23.24 -23.43
CA GLN A 40 -1.83 -22.21 -23.29
C GLN A 40 -1.12 -21.05 -22.61
N ALA A 41 -1.24 -19.84 -23.17
CA ALA A 41 -0.71 -18.65 -22.53
C ALA A 41 -1.20 -18.63 -21.08
N SER A 42 -0.25 -18.77 -20.16
CA SER A 42 -0.51 -18.81 -18.73
C SER A 42 0.01 -17.52 -18.11
N VAL A 43 -0.71 -17.03 -17.12
CA VAL A 43 -0.34 -15.86 -16.34
C VAL A 43 -0.33 -16.24 -14.87
N THR A 44 0.78 -15.92 -14.21
CA THR A 44 0.94 -16.17 -12.77
C THR A 44 0.76 -14.86 -12.03
N LEU A 45 -0.30 -14.77 -11.21
CA LEU A 45 -0.57 -13.58 -10.41
C LEU A 45 -0.31 -13.88 -8.93
N PRO A 46 0.54 -13.09 -8.26
CA PRO A 46 0.68 -13.13 -6.81
C PRO A 46 -0.64 -12.85 -6.11
N TRP A 47 -0.91 -13.52 -4.99
CA TRP A 47 -2.14 -13.32 -4.23
C TRP A 47 -2.35 -11.86 -3.81
N ARG A 48 -1.27 -11.15 -3.47
CA ARG A 48 -1.33 -9.69 -3.20
C ARG A 48 -1.91 -8.86 -4.35
N THR A 49 -1.65 -9.24 -5.60
CA THR A 49 -2.20 -8.56 -6.80
C THR A 49 -3.69 -8.84 -6.95
N LEU A 50 -4.17 -9.95 -6.41
CA LEU A 50 -5.57 -10.35 -6.38
C LEU A 50 -6.32 -9.80 -5.14
N GLY A 51 -5.66 -8.97 -4.32
CA GLY A 51 -6.21 -8.46 -3.07
C GLY A 51 -6.37 -9.51 -1.97
N VAL A 52 -5.57 -10.58 -2.03
CA VAL A 52 -5.52 -11.68 -1.06
C VAL A 52 -4.17 -11.65 -0.32
N SER A 53 -4.14 -12.02 0.96
CA SER A 53 -2.90 -12.13 1.74
C SER A 53 -1.88 -13.03 1.04
N ASP A 54 -0.61 -12.65 0.96
CA ASP A 54 0.43 -13.45 0.29
C ASP A 54 0.98 -14.61 1.15
N GLY A 55 0.54 -14.69 2.40
CA GLY A 55 0.83 -15.79 3.32
C GLY A 55 -0.36 -16.21 4.19
N LEU A 56 -0.29 -17.44 4.68
CA LEU A 56 -1.24 -18.07 5.58
C LEU A 56 -0.51 -18.75 6.73
N TYR A 57 -1.05 -18.66 7.94
CA TYR A 57 -0.56 -19.38 9.11
C TYR A 57 -1.64 -20.35 9.57
N LEU A 58 -1.38 -21.64 9.44
CA LEU A 58 -2.38 -22.69 9.66
C LEU A 58 -2.06 -23.44 10.94
N GLY A 59 -2.97 -23.41 11.91
CA GLY A 59 -2.91 -24.29 13.08
C GLY A 59 -3.49 -25.68 12.77
N PRO A 60 -3.17 -26.70 13.59
CA PRO A 60 -3.71 -28.05 13.42
C PRO A 60 -5.24 -28.07 13.54
N ASP A 61 -5.89 -28.82 12.66
CA ASP A 61 -7.33 -29.06 12.59
C ASP A 61 -8.23 -27.82 12.54
N SER A 62 -7.65 -26.66 12.23
CA SER A 62 -8.37 -25.39 12.06
C SER A 62 -8.42 -25.00 10.58
N PRO A 63 -9.57 -25.19 9.89
CA PRO A 63 -9.69 -24.87 8.48
C PRO A 63 -9.65 -23.35 8.26
N THR A 64 -8.84 -22.91 7.29
CA THR A 64 -8.78 -21.51 6.83
C THR A 64 -9.27 -21.44 5.39
N THR A 65 -10.36 -20.70 5.14
CA THR A 65 -10.92 -20.51 3.81
C THR A 65 -10.48 -19.18 3.21
N VAL A 66 -10.04 -19.21 1.96
CA VAL A 66 -9.60 -18.04 1.19
C VAL A 66 -10.38 -17.97 -0.12
N THR A 67 -10.88 -16.79 -0.46
CA THR A 67 -11.54 -16.51 -1.74
C THR A 67 -10.59 -15.77 -2.66
N VAL A 68 -10.29 -16.38 -3.82
CA VAL A 68 -9.36 -15.84 -4.81
C VAL A 68 -10.16 -15.34 -6.02
N PRO A 69 -10.11 -14.03 -6.34
CA PRO A 69 -10.72 -13.49 -7.55
C PRO A 69 -10.16 -14.12 -8.83
N VAL A 70 -11.04 -14.36 -9.80
CA VAL A 70 -10.69 -14.88 -11.12
C VAL A 70 -10.91 -13.78 -12.17
N PRO A 71 -9.86 -13.33 -12.87
CA PRO A 71 -10.01 -12.34 -13.93
C PRO A 71 -10.97 -12.84 -15.04
N PRO A 72 -11.81 -11.97 -15.61
CA PRO A 72 -12.73 -12.36 -16.68
C PRO A 72 -12.01 -12.99 -17.89
N GLY A 73 -12.55 -14.10 -18.40
CA GLY A 73 -11.96 -14.85 -19.52
C GLY A 73 -10.85 -15.82 -19.14
N LEU A 74 -10.36 -15.76 -17.90
CA LEU A 74 -9.35 -16.67 -17.38
C LEU A 74 -9.93 -17.77 -16.49
N GLN A 75 -9.18 -18.86 -16.34
CA GLN A 75 -9.47 -19.96 -15.43
C GLN A 75 -8.26 -20.20 -14.53
N ALA A 76 -8.48 -20.31 -13.23
CA ALA A 76 -7.43 -20.70 -12.28
C ALA A 76 -7.13 -22.18 -12.45
N VAL A 77 -5.86 -22.53 -12.67
CA VAL A 77 -5.44 -23.91 -12.94
C VAL A 77 -4.43 -24.43 -11.93
N ARG A 78 -3.57 -23.57 -11.37
CA ARG A 78 -2.60 -23.99 -10.34
C ARG A 78 -2.49 -23.00 -9.20
N LEU A 79 -2.23 -23.51 -8.01
CA LEU A 79 -1.79 -22.76 -6.84
C LEU A 79 -0.32 -23.07 -6.59
N GLN A 80 0.53 -22.05 -6.53
CA GLN A 80 1.96 -22.20 -6.27
C GLN A 80 2.39 -21.37 -5.06
N GLY A 81 3.46 -21.78 -4.41
CA GLY A 81 4.09 -21.00 -3.33
C GLY A 81 5.14 -21.80 -2.58
N THR A 82 5.34 -21.47 -1.32
CA THR A 82 6.24 -22.21 -0.43
C THR A 82 5.59 -22.50 0.90
N MET A 83 5.95 -23.65 1.46
CA MET A 83 5.49 -24.18 2.74
C MET A 83 6.69 -24.25 3.69
N GLN A 84 6.52 -23.73 4.89
CA GLN A 84 7.49 -23.81 5.99
C GLN A 84 6.84 -24.56 7.14
N ALA A 85 7.25 -25.82 7.33
CA ALA A 85 6.79 -26.64 8.44
C ALA A 85 7.31 -26.07 9.77
N PRO A 86 6.47 -26.02 10.83
CA PRO A 86 6.92 -25.59 12.14
C PRO A 86 7.93 -26.59 12.72
N MET A 87 8.83 -26.13 13.59
CA MET A 87 9.91 -26.95 14.16
C MET A 87 9.42 -28.13 15.03
N ASN A 88 8.13 -28.19 15.34
CA ASN A 88 7.53 -29.10 16.30
C ASN A 88 6.35 -29.91 15.74
N VAL A 89 6.14 -29.94 14.42
CA VAL A 89 5.27 -30.94 13.76
C VAL A 89 6.17 -31.91 12.99
N ASP A 90 6.29 -33.13 13.51
CA ASP A 90 7.20 -34.14 12.94
C ASP A 90 6.53 -34.94 11.81
N SER A 91 5.19 -35.05 11.84
CA SER A 91 4.40 -35.75 10.83
C SER A 91 2.98 -35.17 10.74
N GLY A 92 2.48 -35.04 9.51
CA GLY A 92 1.15 -34.54 9.21
C GLY A 92 0.98 -34.32 7.71
N PHE A 93 -0.17 -33.77 7.32
CA PHE A 93 -0.42 -33.38 5.95
C PHE A 93 -1.27 -32.12 5.86
N LEU A 94 -1.09 -31.35 4.79
CA LEU A 94 -1.93 -30.23 4.43
C LEU A 94 -3.02 -30.70 3.47
N GLU A 95 -4.27 -30.57 3.91
CA GLU A 95 -5.46 -30.80 3.10
C GLU A 95 -5.90 -29.48 2.45
N ILE A 96 -6.14 -29.50 1.14
CA ILE A 96 -6.70 -28.37 0.40
C ILE A 96 -7.98 -28.84 -0.29
N SER A 97 -9.10 -28.16 -0.03
CA SER A 97 -10.41 -28.49 -0.59
C SER A 97 -11.12 -27.26 -1.18
N ASP A 98 -12.15 -27.51 -1.99
CA ASP A 98 -13.01 -26.45 -2.54
C ASP A 98 -14.09 -25.99 -1.53
N ALA A 99 -14.93 -25.02 -1.94
CA ALA A 99 -16.04 -24.51 -1.14
C ALA A 99 -17.07 -25.58 -0.70
N ASN A 100 -17.13 -26.73 -1.37
CA ASN A 100 -18.06 -27.82 -1.09
C ASN A 100 -17.39 -28.97 -0.33
N GLY A 101 -16.12 -28.81 0.06
CA GLY A 101 -15.34 -29.84 0.75
C GLY A 101 -14.77 -30.91 -0.17
N VAL A 102 -14.76 -30.71 -1.50
CA VAL A 102 -14.11 -31.63 -2.43
C VAL A 102 -12.59 -31.49 -2.28
N LEU A 103 -11.92 -32.58 -1.93
CA LEU A 103 -10.47 -32.63 -1.79
C LEU A 103 -9.78 -32.37 -3.14
N LEU A 104 -8.88 -31.38 -3.16
CA LEU A 104 -8.06 -31.01 -4.31
C LEU A 104 -6.65 -31.58 -4.16
N ALA A 105 -6.08 -31.49 -2.96
CA ALA A 105 -4.77 -32.03 -2.67
C ALA A 105 -4.61 -32.42 -1.19
N ASP A 106 -3.75 -33.41 -0.99
CA ASP A 106 -3.26 -33.89 0.30
C ASP A 106 -1.73 -33.93 0.20
N ILE A 107 -1.05 -33.10 1.00
CA ILE A 107 0.39 -32.83 0.87
C ILE A 107 1.07 -33.24 2.17
N PRO A 108 1.91 -34.28 2.19
CA PRO A 108 2.63 -34.67 3.39
C PRO A 108 3.61 -33.57 3.81
N LEU A 109 3.67 -33.28 5.10
CA LEU A 109 4.66 -32.38 5.66
C LEU A 109 6.04 -33.05 5.67
N PRO A 110 7.11 -32.32 5.31
CA PRO A 110 8.46 -32.85 5.40
C PRO A 110 8.85 -33.05 6.87
N PRO A 111 9.58 -34.13 7.22
CA PRO A 111 10.02 -34.35 8.60
C PRO A 111 10.91 -33.20 9.10
N ALA A 112 10.62 -32.65 10.29
CA ALA A 112 11.29 -31.48 10.83
C ALA A 112 12.83 -31.58 10.89
N ALA A 113 13.37 -32.80 11.06
CA ALA A 113 14.81 -33.06 11.13
C ALA A 113 15.55 -33.01 9.78
N THR A 114 14.83 -33.10 8.66
CA THR A 114 15.41 -33.21 7.30
C THR A 114 14.82 -32.23 6.29
N ALA A 115 13.80 -31.46 6.69
CA ALA A 115 13.13 -30.51 5.83
C ALA A 115 14.08 -29.37 5.41
N PRO A 116 14.15 -29.02 4.11
CA PRO A 116 14.69 -27.72 3.74
C PRO A 116 13.84 -26.62 4.42
N PRO A 117 14.42 -25.45 4.75
CA PRO A 117 13.72 -24.38 5.46
C PRO A 117 12.47 -23.87 4.71
N GLN A 118 12.34 -24.17 3.41
CA GLN A 118 11.18 -23.91 2.57
C GLN A 118 10.97 -25.09 1.60
N THR A 119 9.75 -25.62 1.54
CA THR A 119 9.34 -26.66 0.58
C THR A 119 8.41 -26.05 -0.47
N PRO A 120 8.67 -26.22 -1.78
CA PRO A 120 7.77 -25.72 -2.81
C PRO A 120 6.37 -26.33 -2.72
N LEU A 121 5.36 -25.49 -2.90
CA LEU A 121 3.95 -25.87 -3.02
C LEU A 121 3.55 -25.69 -4.48
N ASP A 122 2.99 -26.73 -5.11
CA ASP A 122 2.42 -26.64 -6.45
C ASP A 122 1.24 -27.62 -6.60
N ILE A 123 0.03 -27.07 -6.73
CA ILE A 123 -1.23 -27.79 -6.62
C ILE A 123 -2.11 -27.50 -7.83
N ASP A 124 -2.66 -28.56 -8.42
CA ASP A 124 -3.68 -28.45 -9.46
C ASP A 124 -5.03 -28.06 -8.83
N ILE A 125 -5.58 -26.94 -9.29
CA ILE A 125 -6.88 -26.42 -8.86
C ILE A 125 -7.83 -26.23 -10.06
N ALA A 126 -7.52 -26.79 -11.23
CA ALA A 126 -8.32 -26.65 -12.45
C ALA A 126 -9.74 -27.22 -12.31
N ALA A 127 -9.95 -28.15 -11.37
CA ALA A 127 -11.27 -28.70 -11.07
C ALA A 127 -12.17 -27.74 -10.28
N VAL A 128 -11.62 -26.67 -9.69
CA VAL A 128 -12.37 -25.72 -8.87
C VAL A 128 -13.22 -24.81 -9.75
N ARG A 129 -14.54 -24.85 -9.55
CA ARG A 129 -15.46 -24.02 -10.33
C ARG A 129 -15.52 -22.61 -9.76
N ALA A 130 -15.25 -21.62 -10.61
CA ALA A 130 -15.47 -20.22 -10.26
C ALA A 130 -16.97 -19.95 -10.02
N ARG A 131 -17.30 -19.30 -8.91
CA ARG A 131 -18.62 -18.77 -8.58
C ARG A 131 -18.50 -17.26 -8.43
N SER A 132 -19.36 -16.50 -9.10
CA SER A 132 -19.35 -15.03 -9.03
C SER A 132 -17.96 -14.41 -9.27
N SER A 133 -17.22 -14.93 -10.27
CA SER A 133 -15.85 -14.49 -10.61
C SER A 133 -14.80 -14.70 -9.52
N SER A 134 -14.97 -15.72 -8.67
CA SER A 134 -14.00 -16.11 -7.65
C SER A 134 -13.99 -17.61 -7.44
N ILE A 135 -12.88 -18.16 -6.96
CA ILE A 135 -12.80 -19.52 -6.41
C ILE A 135 -12.58 -19.46 -4.90
N SER A 136 -13.03 -20.47 -4.16
CA SER A 136 -12.74 -20.58 -2.72
C SER A 136 -11.95 -21.85 -2.45
N LEU A 137 -10.88 -21.70 -1.68
CA LEU A 137 -9.96 -22.75 -1.29
C LEU A 137 -9.94 -22.82 0.24
N THR A 138 -10.09 -24.02 0.80
CA THR A 138 -10.03 -24.27 2.24
C THR A 138 -8.78 -25.08 2.56
N PHE A 139 -7.95 -24.55 3.45
CA PHE A 139 -6.68 -25.14 3.88
C PHE A 139 -6.83 -25.69 5.29
N THR A 140 -6.52 -26.97 5.49
CA THR A 140 -6.58 -27.60 6.82
C THR A 140 -5.30 -28.38 7.08
N LEU A 141 -4.60 -28.02 8.16
CA LEU A 141 -3.45 -28.79 8.61
C LEU A 141 -3.93 -30.00 9.43
N ARG A 142 -3.57 -31.21 9.03
CA ARG A 142 -3.84 -32.46 9.77
C ARG A 142 -2.54 -32.96 10.39
N ALA A 143 -2.32 -32.67 11.66
CA ALA A 143 -1.16 -33.20 12.39
C ALA A 143 -1.41 -34.68 12.75
N THR A 144 -0.40 -35.52 12.63
CA THR A 144 -0.48 -36.94 12.98
C THR A 144 0.43 -37.33 14.14
N ASP A 145 1.17 -36.37 14.70
CA ASP A 145 2.07 -36.57 15.84
C ASP A 145 1.38 -36.34 17.20
N ASN A 146 1.27 -37.40 18.00
CA ASN A 146 0.84 -37.33 19.41
C ASN A 146 1.99 -36.90 20.34
N ARG A 147 2.73 -35.83 20.04
CA ARG A 147 3.76 -35.35 20.99
C ARG A 147 3.12 -34.56 22.12
N ASP A 148 2.67 -35.34 23.09
CA ASP A 148 2.15 -35.01 24.41
C ASP A 148 3.17 -34.30 25.32
N GLY A 149 3.90 -33.29 24.82
CA GLY A 149 5.05 -32.74 25.55
C GLY A 149 5.40 -31.28 25.29
N PHE A 150 4.84 -30.64 24.26
CA PHE A 150 5.21 -29.25 23.90
C PHE A 150 4.09 -28.26 24.19
N CYS A 151 4.20 -27.52 25.29
CA CYS A 151 3.29 -26.41 25.56
C CYS A 151 3.74 -25.09 24.91
N GLY A 152 4.13 -25.02 23.62
CA GLY A 152 4.27 -23.70 22.94
C GLY A 152 5.28 -23.67 21.79
N PRO A 153 5.47 -22.53 21.11
CA PRO A 153 4.39 -21.70 20.53
C PRO A 153 3.47 -22.57 19.63
N LEU A 154 2.31 -22.03 19.21
CA LEU A 154 1.36 -22.75 18.34
C LEU A 154 2.10 -23.40 17.15
N GLN A 155 1.87 -24.70 16.93
CA GLN A 155 2.36 -25.45 15.78
C GLN A 155 1.74 -24.89 14.49
N GLN A 156 2.29 -23.81 13.93
CA GLN A 156 1.72 -23.19 12.73
C GLN A 156 2.52 -23.53 11.49
N LEU A 157 1.84 -24.12 10.49
CA LEU A 157 2.36 -24.22 9.13
C LEU A 157 2.26 -22.84 8.47
N ALA A 158 3.39 -22.29 8.06
CA ALA A 158 3.41 -21.04 7.29
C ALA A 158 3.44 -21.35 5.80
N LEU A 159 2.47 -20.81 5.06
CA LEU A 159 2.47 -20.74 3.61
C LEU A 159 2.84 -19.32 3.21
N SER A 160 3.73 -19.15 2.23
CA SER A 160 4.19 -17.83 1.79
C SER A 160 4.50 -17.79 0.31
N GLY A 161 4.48 -16.58 -0.27
CA GLY A 161 4.72 -16.38 -1.70
C GLY A 161 3.64 -17.03 -2.56
N LEU A 162 2.39 -17.03 -2.08
CA LEU A 162 1.28 -17.68 -2.77
C LEU A 162 0.94 -16.94 -4.07
N THR A 163 0.83 -17.71 -5.15
CA THR A 163 0.48 -17.23 -6.48
C THR A 163 -0.52 -18.19 -7.13
N THR A 164 -1.38 -17.65 -7.99
CA THR A 164 -2.32 -18.44 -8.78
C THR A 164 -1.93 -18.36 -10.25
N VAL A 165 -1.80 -19.52 -10.88
CA VAL A 165 -1.58 -19.64 -12.32
C VAL A 165 -2.95 -19.72 -12.99
N PHE A 166 -3.18 -18.83 -13.94
CA PHE A 166 -4.36 -18.78 -14.76
C PHE A 166 -4.04 -19.12 -16.21
N THR A 167 -4.97 -19.76 -16.91
CA THR A 167 -4.91 -19.98 -18.36
C THR A 167 -6.13 -19.37 -19.05
N GLY A 168 -6.01 -19.17 -20.36
CA GLY A 168 -7.03 -18.52 -21.18
C GLY A 168 -6.57 -17.16 -21.67
N ALA A 169 -7.52 -16.34 -22.12
CA ALA A 169 -7.26 -14.97 -22.56
C ALA A 169 -8.15 -14.02 -21.75
N GLU A 170 -7.57 -12.91 -21.28
CA GLU A 170 -8.37 -11.88 -20.61
C GLU A 170 -9.47 -11.40 -21.55
N ALA A 171 -10.72 -11.42 -21.06
CA ALA A 171 -11.85 -10.97 -21.84
C ALA A 171 -11.83 -9.43 -21.97
N PRO A 172 -11.88 -8.87 -23.19
CA PRO A 172 -11.95 -7.43 -23.37
C PRO A 172 -13.28 -6.87 -22.85
N ALA A 173 -13.25 -5.62 -22.40
CA ALA A 173 -14.44 -4.96 -21.88
C ALA A 173 -15.48 -4.71 -22.98
N THR A 174 -16.75 -5.02 -22.71
CA THR A 174 -17.87 -4.82 -23.63
C THR A 174 -18.94 -3.89 -23.08
N THR A 175 -19.01 -3.75 -21.75
CA THR A 175 -20.03 -2.97 -21.03
C THR A 175 -19.42 -2.17 -19.90
N VAL A 176 -20.06 -1.06 -19.51
CA VAL A 176 -19.56 -0.22 -18.40
C VAL A 176 -19.42 -1.04 -17.12
N ALA A 177 -20.31 -2.00 -16.87
CA ALA A 177 -20.24 -2.95 -15.76
C ALA A 177 -19.00 -3.85 -15.77
N THR A 178 -18.46 -4.19 -16.93
CA THR A 178 -17.29 -5.08 -17.08
C THR A 178 -15.99 -4.33 -17.32
N PHE A 179 -16.05 -3.00 -17.49
CA PHE A 179 -14.89 -2.18 -17.84
C PHE A 179 -13.83 -2.16 -16.74
N PHE A 180 -14.25 -2.07 -15.48
CA PHE A 180 -13.37 -2.15 -14.31
C PHE A 180 -13.54 -3.53 -13.63
N PRO A 181 -12.79 -4.57 -14.07
CA PRO A 181 -12.92 -5.92 -13.52
C PRO A 181 -12.37 -6.02 -12.09
N PRO A 182 -12.65 -7.11 -11.36
CA PRO A 182 -12.11 -7.31 -10.01
C PRO A 182 -10.58 -7.24 -9.95
N VAL A 183 -9.88 -7.77 -10.95
CA VAL A 183 -8.41 -7.80 -11.00
C VAL A 183 -7.91 -6.81 -12.05
N LEU A 184 -7.13 -5.82 -11.62
CA LEU A 184 -6.58 -4.79 -12.48
C LEU A 184 -5.25 -4.28 -11.91
N GLU A 185 -4.23 -4.16 -12.76
CA GLU A 185 -2.89 -3.70 -12.36
C GLU A 185 -2.66 -2.22 -12.71
N ARG A 186 -3.28 -1.72 -13.79
CA ARG A 186 -3.11 -0.33 -14.23
C ARG A 186 -4.38 0.30 -14.79
N VAL A 187 -4.63 1.56 -14.45
CA VAL A 187 -5.51 2.47 -15.18
C VAL A 187 -4.72 3.69 -15.63
N SER A 188 -4.76 3.99 -16.93
CA SER A 188 -4.20 5.23 -17.48
C SER A 188 -5.35 6.16 -17.89
N ILE A 189 -5.43 7.31 -17.24
CA ILE A 189 -6.41 8.36 -17.47
C ILE A 189 -5.78 9.43 -18.36
N TYR A 190 -6.27 9.54 -19.59
CA TYR A 190 -5.84 10.52 -20.56
C TYR A 190 -6.73 11.76 -20.48
N THR A 191 -6.09 12.92 -20.46
CA THR A 191 -6.76 14.21 -20.36
C THR A 191 -6.06 15.24 -21.26
N PRO A 192 -6.75 16.29 -21.75
CA PRO A 192 -6.14 17.28 -22.61
C PRO A 192 -5.02 18.05 -21.91
N THR A 193 -3.98 18.44 -22.66
CA THR A 193 -2.95 19.37 -22.17
C THR A 193 -3.51 20.74 -21.80
N ASP A 194 -4.67 21.10 -22.35
CA ASP A 194 -5.42 22.33 -22.07
C ASP A 194 -6.65 22.08 -21.17
N ALA A 195 -6.57 21.08 -20.28
CA ALA A 195 -7.69 20.66 -19.44
C ALA A 195 -8.30 21.84 -18.65
N ASN A 196 -9.60 22.06 -18.83
CA ASN A 196 -10.36 23.06 -18.08
C ASN A 196 -10.70 22.55 -16.66
N THR A 197 -11.26 23.42 -15.81
CA THR A 197 -11.59 23.10 -14.41
C THR A 197 -12.50 21.87 -14.25
N ALA A 198 -13.46 21.66 -15.16
CA ALA A 198 -14.34 20.50 -15.12
C ALA A 198 -13.60 19.20 -15.49
N GLU A 199 -12.71 19.24 -16.49
CA GLU A 199 -11.83 18.11 -16.84
C GLU A 199 -10.88 17.78 -15.70
N GLN A 200 -10.24 18.79 -15.10
CA GLN A 200 -9.39 18.64 -13.92
C GLN A 200 -10.15 17.99 -12.76
N GLN A 201 -11.33 18.53 -12.43
CA GLN A 201 -12.19 17.99 -11.38
C GLN A 201 -12.56 16.52 -11.64
N SER A 202 -12.96 16.20 -12.87
CA SER A 202 -13.36 14.84 -13.24
C SER A 202 -12.21 13.85 -13.15
N VAL A 203 -11.01 14.25 -13.58
CA VAL A 203 -9.78 13.43 -13.47
C VAL A 203 -9.44 13.17 -12.01
N LEU A 204 -9.40 14.20 -11.17
CA LEU A 204 -9.04 14.04 -9.75
C LEU A 204 -10.09 13.22 -8.97
N THR A 205 -11.38 13.41 -9.27
CA THR A 205 -12.45 12.56 -8.72
C THR A 205 -12.29 11.11 -9.17
N MET A 206 -12.00 10.86 -10.45
CA MET A 206 -11.78 9.51 -11.00
C MET A 206 -10.59 8.83 -10.32
N VAL A 207 -9.46 9.52 -10.16
CA VAL A 207 -8.27 9.00 -9.48
C VAL A 207 -8.63 8.54 -8.06
N SER A 208 -9.21 9.43 -7.25
CA SER A 208 -9.64 9.09 -5.89
C SER A 208 -10.61 7.91 -5.85
N THR A 209 -11.57 7.88 -6.79
CA THR A 209 -12.58 6.82 -6.87
C THR A 209 -11.98 5.46 -7.22
N LEU A 210 -11.07 5.40 -8.20
CA LEU A 210 -10.41 4.16 -8.61
C LEU A 210 -9.49 3.63 -7.51
N THR A 211 -8.72 4.51 -6.87
CA THR A 211 -7.85 4.12 -5.75
C THR A 211 -8.67 3.53 -4.60
N ARG A 212 -9.84 4.11 -4.30
CA ARG A 212 -10.77 3.56 -3.29
C ARG A 212 -11.38 2.22 -3.72
N LEU A 213 -11.86 2.11 -4.97
CA LEU A 213 -12.48 0.87 -5.48
C LEU A 213 -11.52 -0.32 -5.42
N TYR A 214 -10.23 -0.06 -5.61
CA TYR A 214 -9.19 -1.07 -5.63
C TYR A 214 -8.29 -1.00 -4.39
N HIS A 215 -8.74 -0.43 -3.28
CA HIS A 215 -7.92 -0.22 -2.08
C HIS A 215 -7.25 -1.51 -1.56
N SER A 216 -7.91 -2.66 -1.69
CA SER A 216 -7.38 -3.96 -1.27
C SER A 216 -6.30 -4.54 -2.20
N GLN A 217 -6.07 -3.96 -3.38
CA GLN A 217 -5.10 -4.45 -4.35
C GLN A 217 -4.19 -3.34 -4.87
N PRO A 218 -2.94 -3.64 -5.25
CA PRO A 218 -2.04 -2.64 -5.80
C PRO A 218 -2.49 -2.24 -7.22
N LEU A 219 -3.21 -1.12 -7.34
CA LEU A 219 -3.54 -0.51 -8.63
C LEU A 219 -2.64 0.69 -8.94
N ALA A 220 -1.95 0.66 -10.08
CA ALA A 220 -1.30 1.84 -10.64
C ALA A 220 -2.37 2.72 -11.33
N VAL A 221 -2.49 3.98 -10.90
CA VAL A 221 -3.39 4.96 -11.53
C VAL A 221 -2.52 6.10 -12.06
N ASP A 222 -2.39 6.14 -13.38
CA ASP A 222 -1.56 7.10 -14.10
C ASP A 222 -2.44 8.16 -14.75
N VAL A 223 -2.02 9.43 -14.69
CA VAL A 223 -2.66 10.52 -15.45
C VAL A 223 -1.70 10.99 -16.52
N VAL A 224 -2.16 11.02 -17.77
CA VAL A 224 -1.36 11.38 -18.94
C VAL A 224 -2.02 12.55 -19.66
N SER A 225 -1.32 13.68 -19.69
CA SER A 225 -1.72 14.84 -20.48
C SER A 225 -1.30 14.65 -21.94
N GLN A 226 -2.24 14.84 -22.87
CA GLN A 226 -1.99 14.73 -24.32
C GLN A 226 -2.81 15.77 -25.10
N PRO A 227 -2.48 16.07 -26.36
CA PRO A 227 -3.32 16.94 -27.17
C PRO A 227 -4.73 16.36 -27.34
N ARG A 228 -5.76 17.21 -27.30
CA ARG A 228 -7.17 16.81 -27.40
C ARG A 228 -7.45 15.95 -28.64
N GLY A 229 -8.21 14.88 -28.48
CA GLY A 229 -8.56 13.97 -29.57
C GLY A 229 -7.43 13.02 -30.00
N THR A 230 -6.26 13.08 -29.37
CA THR A 230 -5.19 12.10 -29.59
C THR A 230 -5.67 10.72 -29.14
N ARG A 231 -5.47 9.70 -29.97
CA ARG A 231 -5.82 8.32 -29.63
C ARG A 231 -4.81 7.78 -28.61
N PRO A 232 -5.23 7.36 -27.41
CA PRO A 232 -4.32 6.70 -26.47
C PRO A 232 -3.81 5.36 -27.01
N PRO A 233 -2.63 4.90 -26.56
CA PRO A 233 -2.18 3.53 -26.82
C PRO A 233 -3.09 2.49 -26.12
N PRO A 234 -3.09 1.23 -26.59
CA PRO A 234 -3.75 0.13 -25.89
C PRO A 234 -3.16 -0.07 -24.49
N ALA A 235 -4.00 -0.42 -23.52
CA ALA A 235 -3.58 -0.52 -22.12
C ALA A 235 -2.73 -1.76 -21.79
N GLY A 236 -2.79 -2.80 -22.65
CA GLY A 236 -2.19 -4.10 -22.39
C GLY A 236 -3.02 -4.97 -21.44
N GLN A 237 -2.47 -6.12 -21.06
CA GLN A 237 -3.12 -7.06 -20.13
C GLN A 237 -3.29 -6.44 -18.73
N PHE A 238 -4.43 -6.67 -18.10
CA PHE A 238 -4.84 -6.08 -16.80
C PHE A 238 -4.74 -4.55 -16.73
N GLY A 239 -4.75 -3.89 -17.89
CA GLY A 239 -4.73 -2.45 -18.04
C GLY A 239 -6.07 -1.91 -18.52
N ARG A 240 -6.45 -0.69 -18.11
CA ARG A 240 -7.56 0.05 -18.71
C ARG A 240 -7.16 1.45 -19.10
N THR A 241 -7.67 1.89 -20.26
CA THR A 241 -7.53 3.25 -20.75
C THR A 241 -8.82 4.02 -20.53
N VAL A 242 -8.73 5.15 -19.84
CA VAL A 242 -9.84 6.10 -19.65
C VAL A 242 -9.48 7.40 -20.35
N VAL A 243 -10.42 8.01 -21.06
CA VAL A 243 -10.28 9.32 -21.71
C VAL A 243 -11.29 10.26 -21.09
N VAL A 244 -10.82 11.32 -20.45
CA VAL A 244 -11.66 12.36 -19.84
C VAL A 244 -11.48 13.63 -20.64
N GLU A 245 -12.48 13.94 -21.48
CA GLU A 245 -12.46 15.11 -22.35
C GLU A 245 -13.85 15.77 -22.36
N SER A 246 -13.86 17.09 -22.26
CA SER A 246 -15.06 17.89 -22.43
C SER A 246 -15.50 17.94 -23.90
N GLY A 247 -16.80 18.10 -24.10
CA GLY A 247 -17.46 18.13 -25.40
C GLY A 247 -18.24 16.86 -25.72
N GLY A 248 -18.93 16.86 -26.87
CA GLY A 248 -19.77 15.75 -27.30
C GLY A 248 -21.03 15.57 -26.43
N ARG A 249 -21.61 14.36 -26.51
CA ARG A 249 -22.78 13.99 -25.70
C ARG A 249 -22.32 13.55 -24.31
N ALA A 250 -22.93 14.10 -23.26
CA ALA A 250 -22.63 13.71 -21.89
C ALA A 250 -22.90 12.20 -21.68
N GLY A 251 -21.94 11.51 -21.08
CA GLY A 251 -22.05 10.07 -20.82
C GLY A 251 -20.72 9.37 -20.56
N LEU A 252 -20.85 8.11 -20.13
CA LEU A 252 -19.83 7.07 -20.16
C LEU A 252 -20.06 6.23 -21.42
N ALA A 253 -19.03 6.05 -22.23
CA ALA A 253 -19.10 5.21 -23.42
C ALA A 253 -17.84 4.37 -23.58
N ILE A 254 -18.00 3.07 -23.81
CA ILE A 254 -16.91 2.20 -24.21
C ILE A 254 -16.75 2.32 -25.72
N GLU A 255 -15.58 2.83 -26.11
CA GLU A 255 -15.14 2.81 -27.50
C GLU A 255 -14.46 1.48 -27.80
N ASP A 256 -14.62 1.00 -29.03
CA ASP A 256 -14.07 -0.27 -29.52
C ASP A 256 -14.39 -1.48 -28.60
N PRO A 257 -15.66 -1.67 -28.16
CA PRO A 257 -16.03 -2.70 -27.21
C PRO A 257 -15.73 -4.11 -27.74
N GLY A 258 -15.24 -4.98 -26.85
CA GLY A 258 -14.87 -6.35 -27.20
C GLY A 258 -13.53 -6.49 -27.94
N THR A 259 -12.74 -5.42 -28.00
CA THR A 259 -11.38 -5.43 -28.57
C THR A 259 -10.33 -5.16 -27.49
N ASP A 260 -9.07 -5.47 -27.78
CA ASP A 260 -7.90 -5.12 -26.95
C ASP A 260 -7.65 -3.59 -26.85
N THR A 261 -8.27 -2.81 -27.73
CA THR A 261 -8.24 -1.33 -27.73
C THR A 261 -9.41 -0.69 -27.00
N ALA A 262 -10.27 -1.49 -26.35
CA ALA A 262 -11.44 -1.00 -25.64
C ALA A 262 -11.05 0.05 -24.58
N ARG A 263 -11.74 1.19 -24.59
CA ARG A 263 -11.46 2.29 -23.65
C ARG A 263 -12.73 3.00 -23.23
N LEU A 264 -12.71 3.54 -22.01
CA LEU A 264 -13.82 4.29 -21.47
C LEU A 264 -13.64 5.77 -21.79
N ARG A 265 -14.57 6.34 -22.55
CA ARG A 265 -14.69 7.78 -22.71
C ARG A 265 -15.68 8.33 -21.67
N VAL A 266 -15.23 9.35 -20.94
CA VAL A 266 -16.04 10.19 -20.08
C VAL A 266 -16.17 11.53 -20.77
N SER A 267 -17.39 11.88 -21.17
CA SER A 267 -17.70 13.11 -21.91
C SER A 267 -18.84 13.90 -21.28
N GLY A 268 -18.90 15.20 -21.58
CA GLY A 268 -19.85 16.15 -21.00
C GLY A 268 -19.31 17.59 -21.04
N ASN A 269 -20.12 18.56 -20.61
CA ASN A 269 -19.69 19.96 -20.51
C ASN A 269 -19.90 20.47 -19.08
N GLY A 270 -18.94 21.24 -18.56
CA GLY A 270 -19.00 21.75 -17.19
C GLY A 270 -19.26 20.63 -16.18
N ASP A 271 -20.21 20.85 -15.27
CA ASP A 271 -20.55 19.91 -14.20
C ASP A 271 -21.12 18.57 -14.69
N GLU A 272 -21.61 18.48 -15.93
CA GLU A 272 -22.07 17.21 -16.52
C GLU A 272 -20.93 16.20 -16.60
N LEU A 273 -19.69 16.64 -16.81
CA LEU A 273 -18.53 15.77 -16.93
C LEU A 273 -18.24 15.07 -15.60
N THR A 274 -18.17 15.83 -14.50
CA THR A 274 -17.98 15.29 -13.15
C THR A 274 -19.16 14.41 -12.74
N THR A 275 -20.38 14.76 -13.16
CA THR A 275 -21.60 13.97 -12.91
C THR A 275 -21.49 12.55 -13.45
N GLN A 276 -20.84 12.34 -14.60
CA GLN A 276 -20.69 10.99 -15.17
C GLN A 276 -19.85 10.06 -14.27
N VAL A 277 -18.86 10.62 -13.56
CA VAL A 277 -18.02 9.88 -12.61
C VAL A 277 -18.84 9.44 -11.38
N GLY A 278 -19.97 10.08 -11.10
CA GLY A 278 -20.89 9.76 -10.01
C GLY A 278 -21.31 8.29 -9.97
N LEU A 279 -21.44 7.63 -11.13
CA LEU A 279 -21.74 6.19 -11.19
C LEU A 279 -20.71 5.33 -10.43
N LEU A 280 -19.43 5.64 -10.61
CA LEU A 280 -18.30 4.94 -9.97
C LEU A 280 -18.15 5.36 -8.50
N VAL A 281 -18.38 6.65 -8.21
CA VAL A 281 -18.34 7.17 -6.84
C VAL A 281 -19.35 6.42 -5.96
N ASN A 282 -20.54 6.12 -6.49
CA ASN A 282 -21.59 5.38 -5.79
C ASN A 282 -21.48 3.84 -5.92
N GLN A 283 -20.46 3.34 -6.61
CA GLN A 283 -20.21 1.91 -6.83
C GLN A 283 -21.37 1.18 -7.57
N LEU A 284 -22.10 1.88 -8.44
CA LEU A 284 -23.27 1.35 -9.16
C LEU A 284 -22.96 0.92 -10.60
N GLN A 285 -21.68 0.94 -11.01
CA GLN A 285 -21.28 0.61 -12.37
C GLN A 285 -21.70 -0.80 -12.82
N SER A 286 -21.78 -1.75 -11.89
CA SER A 286 -22.18 -3.15 -12.16
C SER A 286 -23.60 -3.28 -12.73
N LEU A 287 -24.46 -2.27 -12.54
CA LEU A 287 -25.82 -2.24 -13.09
C LEU A 287 -25.85 -1.90 -14.58
N VAL A 288 -24.80 -1.25 -15.11
CA VAL A 288 -24.75 -0.78 -16.49
C VAL A 288 -24.21 -1.87 -17.41
N GLN A 289 -25.07 -2.83 -17.74
CA GLN A 289 -24.77 -3.96 -18.64
C GLN A 289 -24.78 -3.59 -20.14
N THR A 290 -24.59 -2.32 -20.45
CA THR A 290 -24.56 -1.75 -21.81
C THR A 290 -23.21 -1.07 -22.06
N PRO A 291 -22.80 -0.88 -23.34
CA PRO A 291 -21.54 -0.20 -23.68
C PRO A 291 -21.55 1.29 -23.34
N SER A 292 -22.72 1.89 -23.11
CA SER A 292 -22.85 3.30 -22.76
C SER A 292 -23.93 3.54 -21.72
N ALA A 293 -23.74 4.58 -20.91
CA ALA A 293 -24.74 5.15 -20.03
C ALA A 293 -24.58 6.66 -19.92
N ARG A 294 -25.68 7.36 -19.64
CA ARG A 294 -25.68 8.77 -19.28
C ARG A 294 -26.19 8.91 -17.86
N ILE A 295 -25.47 9.68 -17.05
CA ILE A 295 -25.82 10.00 -15.68
C ILE A 295 -26.34 11.42 -15.69
N ASP A 296 -27.61 11.59 -15.36
CA ASP A 296 -28.24 12.92 -15.27
C ASP A 296 -28.06 13.56 -13.88
N GLN A 297 -27.84 12.72 -12.86
CA GLN A 297 -27.61 13.15 -11.48
C GLN A 297 -26.51 12.29 -10.85
N ALA A 298 -25.52 12.94 -10.23
CA ALA A 298 -24.34 12.26 -9.70
C ALA A 298 -24.66 11.30 -8.54
N GLY A 299 -25.88 11.36 -7.99
CA GLY A 299 -26.26 10.69 -6.75
C GLY A 299 -25.72 11.42 -5.53
N ALA A 300 -26.21 11.05 -4.35
CA ALA A 300 -25.61 11.49 -3.11
C ALA A 300 -24.46 10.55 -2.77
N THR A 301 -23.23 11.06 -2.68
CA THR A 301 -22.22 10.37 -1.87
C THR A 301 -22.86 10.11 -0.51
N PRO A 302 -22.83 8.87 0.03
CA PRO A 302 -23.30 8.63 1.37
C PRO A 302 -22.51 9.59 2.26
N THR A 303 -23.16 10.64 2.74
CA THR A 303 -22.58 11.50 3.76
C THR A 303 -22.28 10.53 4.87
N PRO A 304 -21.01 10.37 5.32
CA PRO A 304 -20.77 9.68 6.56
C PRO A 304 -21.70 10.37 7.53
N THR A 305 -22.71 9.63 8.02
CA THR A 305 -23.66 10.20 8.97
C THR A 305 -22.79 10.87 10.01
N ALA A 306 -23.12 12.11 10.40
CA ALA A 306 -22.61 12.67 11.65
C ALA A 306 -23.18 11.81 12.79
N GLY A 307 -22.77 10.54 12.80
CA GLY A 307 -23.09 9.54 13.78
C GLY A 307 -22.25 9.91 14.97
N SER A 308 -22.92 9.88 16.12
CA SER A 308 -22.34 9.47 17.39
C SER A 308 -20.83 9.30 17.36
N ASP A 309 -20.11 10.13 18.11
CA ASP A 309 -18.68 9.93 18.32
C ASP A 309 -18.38 8.55 18.96
N THR A 310 -19.39 7.80 19.39
CA THR A 310 -19.29 6.39 19.74
C THR A 310 -19.65 5.49 18.55
N LEU A 311 -18.71 4.65 18.12
CA LEU A 311 -18.88 3.62 17.09
C LEU A 311 -18.72 2.23 17.71
N THR A 312 -19.51 1.24 17.27
CA THR A 312 -19.29 -0.15 17.67
C THR A 312 -18.21 -0.82 16.80
N PHE A 313 -17.57 -1.86 17.32
CA PHE A 313 -16.61 -2.65 16.56
C PHE A 313 -17.29 -3.34 15.36
N GLU A 314 -18.57 -3.71 15.49
CA GLU A 314 -19.40 -4.19 14.36
C GLU A 314 -19.48 -3.17 13.22
N GLN A 315 -19.78 -1.90 13.54
CA GLN A 315 -19.88 -0.81 12.56
C GLN A 315 -18.55 -0.56 11.85
N LEU A 316 -17.45 -0.69 12.61
CA LEU A 316 -16.08 -0.54 12.10
C LEU A 316 -15.54 -1.82 11.45
N LYS A 317 -16.33 -2.92 11.42
CA LYS A 317 -15.93 -4.24 10.94
C LYS A 317 -14.66 -4.79 11.62
N ILE A 318 -14.44 -4.39 12.87
CA ILE A 318 -13.33 -4.85 13.70
C ILE A 318 -13.72 -6.21 14.28
N THR A 319 -12.94 -7.23 13.96
CA THR A 319 -13.14 -8.60 14.48
C THR A 319 -11.80 -9.17 14.93
N GLY A 320 -11.83 -10.05 15.94
CA GLY A 320 -10.63 -10.69 16.44
C GLY A 320 -10.97 -11.97 17.19
N LYS A 321 -10.34 -13.07 16.80
CA LYS A 321 -10.45 -14.37 17.46
C LYS A 321 -9.09 -15.05 17.42
N THR A 322 -8.70 -15.70 18.50
CA THR A 322 -7.48 -16.50 18.58
C THR A 322 -7.63 -17.62 19.60
N ASP A 323 -6.98 -18.74 19.36
CA ASP A 323 -6.87 -19.85 20.32
C ASP A 323 -5.46 -19.83 20.90
N VAL A 324 -5.35 -19.92 22.23
CA VAL A 324 -4.11 -19.63 22.97
C VAL A 324 -3.69 -20.82 23.81
N LEU A 325 -2.45 -21.26 23.59
CA LEU A 325 -1.72 -22.18 24.46
C LEU A 325 -0.30 -21.61 24.69
N ARG A 326 0.05 -21.30 25.93
CA ARG A 326 1.22 -20.49 26.34
C ARG A 326 1.17 -19.04 25.89
N THR A 327 1.22 -18.74 24.61
CA THR A 327 1.19 -17.36 24.08
C THR A 327 0.43 -17.28 22.77
N GLY A 328 -0.37 -16.24 22.61
CA GLY A 328 -1.07 -15.95 21.37
C GLY A 328 -1.27 -14.44 21.22
N THR A 329 -1.40 -13.99 19.99
CA THR A 329 -1.65 -12.57 19.69
C THR A 329 -2.87 -12.45 18.80
N VAL A 330 -3.67 -11.42 19.05
CA VAL A 330 -4.72 -10.97 18.15
C VAL A 330 -4.58 -9.47 17.97
N THR A 331 -4.44 -9.04 16.72
CA THR A 331 -4.38 -7.62 16.36
C THR A 331 -5.70 -7.26 15.71
N VAL A 332 -6.33 -6.22 16.22
CA VAL A 332 -7.55 -5.66 15.64
C VAL A 332 -7.39 -4.17 15.44
N GLY A 333 -8.09 -3.57 14.49
CA GLY A 333 -7.95 -2.15 14.27
C GLY A 333 -8.69 -1.65 13.05
N VAL A 334 -8.56 -0.35 12.80
CA VAL A 334 -9.26 0.34 11.73
C VAL A 334 -8.45 1.54 11.24
N ASP A 335 -8.60 1.89 9.97
CA ASP A 335 -8.04 3.11 9.42
C ASP A 335 -8.61 4.33 10.14
N ARG A 336 -7.77 5.33 10.42
CA ARG A 336 -8.22 6.55 11.08
C ARG A 336 -9.30 7.28 10.28
N SER A 337 -9.32 7.13 8.95
CA SER A 337 -10.37 7.71 8.10
C SER A 337 -11.75 7.06 8.27
N ALA A 338 -11.80 5.78 8.67
CA ALA A 338 -13.06 5.08 8.93
C ALA A 338 -13.69 5.47 10.29
N LEU A 339 -12.99 6.27 11.11
CA LEU A 339 -13.52 6.86 12.34
C LEU A 339 -14.48 8.03 12.09
N GLY A 340 -14.82 8.33 10.84
CA GLY A 340 -15.77 9.38 10.48
C GLY A 340 -15.13 10.77 10.37
N ILE A 341 -15.97 11.79 10.21
CA ILE A 341 -15.56 13.14 9.80
C ILE A 341 -14.92 13.91 10.96
N GLY A 342 -13.81 14.61 10.66
CA GLY A 342 -13.18 15.56 11.57
C GLY A 342 -12.01 14.98 12.37
N ARG A 343 -11.13 15.87 12.83
CA ARG A 343 -9.92 15.51 13.59
C ARG A 343 -10.27 14.75 14.86
N VAL A 344 -9.46 13.74 15.18
CA VAL A 344 -9.57 12.92 16.39
C VAL A 344 -8.36 13.24 17.28
N ASP A 345 -8.63 13.82 18.45
CA ASP A 345 -7.63 14.20 19.47
C ASP A 345 -7.32 13.03 20.40
N ALA A 346 -8.33 12.20 20.70
CA ALA A 346 -8.19 11.00 21.51
C ALA A 346 -9.35 10.04 21.22
N ALA A 347 -9.25 8.81 21.72
CA ALA A 347 -10.35 7.87 21.70
C ALA A 347 -10.38 7.05 23.00
N THR A 348 -11.57 6.74 23.49
CA THR A 348 -11.79 5.80 24.60
C THR A 348 -12.34 4.50 24.03
N VAL A 349 -11.66 3.40 24.30
CA VAL A 349 -12.11 2.05 23.92
C VAL A 349 -12.83 1.43 25.11
N HIS A 350 -14.03 0.91 24.88
CA HIS A 350 -14.71 -0.02 25.78
C HIS A 350 -14.70 -1.39 25.10
N LEU A 351 -13.73 -2.22 25.49
CA LEU A 351 -13.50 -3.54 24.94
C LEU A 351 -14.28 -4.58 25.74
N LEU A 352 -15.14 -5.31 25.03
CA LEU A 352 -15.81 -6.51 25.51
C LEU A 352 -15.20 -7.71 24.77
N ALA A 353 -14.89 -8.76 25.51
CA ALA A 353 -14.42 -10.02 24.93
C ALA A 353 -14.89 -11.22 25.76
N ASP A 354 -15.12 -12.33 25.07
CA ASP A 354 -15.38 -13.63 25.69
C ASP A 354 -14.13 -14.50 25.56
N TYR A 355 -13.87 -15.31 26.58
CA TYR A 355 -12.81 -16.30 26.55
C TYR A 355 -13.22 -17.58 27.28
N THR A 356 -12.55 -18.70 26.96
CA THR A 356 -12.77 -19.95 27.70
C THR A 356 -12.43 -19.73 29.18
N PRO A 357 -13.37 -19.93 30.13
CA PRO A 357 -13.12 -19.77 31.56
C PRO A 357 -11.82 -20.45 32.00
N VAL A 358 -10.98 -19.72 32.74
CA VAL A 358 -9.67 -20.20 33.19
C VAL A 358 -9.85 -20.90 34.54
N PRO A 359 -9.54 -22.21 34.64
CA PRO A 359 -9.58 -22.93 35.91
C PRO A 359 -8.69 -22.29 36.97
N THR A 360 -9.07 -22.42 38.25
CA THR A 360 -8.36 -21.78 39.37
C THR A 360 -6.91 -22.21 39.53
N ASP A 361 -6.55 -23.40 39.04
CA ASP A 361 -5.19 -23.93 39.11
C ASP A 361 -4.33 -23.49 37.92
N ASP A 362 -4.94 -22.94 36.86
CA ASP A 362 -4.27 -22.42 35.68
C ASP A 362 -4.03 -20.91 35.80
N ALA A 363 -3.11 -20.38 35.00
CA ALA A 363 -2.81 -18.94 34.97
C ALA A 363 -2.95 -18.39 33.56
N ALA A 364 -3.70 -17.29 33.41
CA ALA A 364 -3.80 -16.58 32.15
C ALA A 364 -3.72 -15.08 32.34
N SER A 365 -3.16 -14.38 31.33
CA SER A 365 -3.06 -12.92 31.34
C SER A 365 -3.20 -12.35 29.95
N ILE A 366 -3.71 -11.13 29.87
CA ILE A 366 -3.77 -10.33 28.65
C ILE A 366 -3.01 -9.03 28.84
N ILE A 367 -2.30 -8.60 27.80
CA ILE A 367 -1.71 -7.27 27.66
C ILE A 367 -2.24 -6.67 26.36
N ILE A 368 -2.85 -5.49 26.45
CA ILE A 368 -3.36 -4.74 25.30
C ILE A 368 -2.45 -3.55 25.06
N ARG A 369 -1.99 -3.40 23.81
CA ARG A 369 -1.10 -2.33 23.38
C ARG A 369 -1.67 -1.61 22.18
N SER A 370 -1.26 -0.37 22.00
CA SER A 370 -1.39 0.33 20.72
C SER A 370 -0.02 0.91 20.38
N ASN A 371 0.53 0.50 19.24
CA ASN A 371 1.96 0.62 18.95
C ASN A 371 2.78 0.04 20.13
N ASP A 372 3.83 0.73 20.57
CA ASP A 372 4.68 0.23 21.67
C ASP A 372 4.10 0.43 23.08
N ARG A 373 2.98 1.15 23.23
CA ARG A 373 2.42 1.55 24.52
C ARG A 373 1.41 0.54 25.05
N VAL A 374 1.62 0.06 26.27
CA VAL A 374 0.63 -0.75 27.00
C VAL A 374 -0.52 0.14 27.46
N LEU A 375 -1.74 -0.20 27.05
CA LEU A 375 -2.98 0.49 27.40
C LEU A 375 -3.70 -0.20 28.56
N TYR A 376 -3.67 -1.54 28.59
CA TYR A 376 -4.37 -2.34 29.58
C TYR A 376 -3.64 -3.65 29.86
N ARG A 377 -3.81 -4.19 31.08
CA ARG A 377 -3.37 -5.54 31.45
C ARG A 377 -4.29 -6.13 32.51
N ALA A 378 -4.57 -7.42 32.41
CA ALA A 378 -5.34 -8.15 33.42
C ALA A 378 -4.94 -9.62 33.47
N ALA A 379 -5.20 -10.26 34.62
CA ALA A 379 -5.28 -11.71 34.71
C ALA A 379 -6.68 -12.14 34.23
N LEU A 380 -6.75 -13.24 33.48
CA LEU A 380 -8.01 -13.86 33.06
C LEU A 380 -8.39 -14.94 34.09
N ASN A 381 -9.70 -15.12 34.32
CA ASN A 381 -10.20 -15.95 35.42
C ASN A 381 -11.37 -16.85 34.98
N ASP A 382 -12.10 -17.40 35.95
CA ASP A 382 -13.22 -18.32 35.73
C ASP A 382 -14.50 -17.66 35.19
N SER A 383 -14.55 -16.33 35.05
CA SER A 383 -15.72 -15.63 34.52
C SER A 383 -15.93 -15.84 33.02
N GLY A 384 -14.86 -16.13 32.28
CA GLY A 384 -14.88 -16.23 30.82
C GLY A 384 -15.18 -14.91 30.10
N ARG A 385 -15.12 -13.76 30.79
CA ARG A 385 -15.44 -12.45 30.22
C ARG A 385 -14.41 -11.40 30.58
N LEU A 386 -14.13 -10.53 29.62
CA LEU A 386 -13.32 -9.32 29.78
C LEU A 386 -14.18 -8.10 29.47
N ASP A 387 -14.24 -7.18 30.42
CA ASP A 387 -14.85 -5.86 30.27
C ASP A 387 -13.80 -4.83 30.68
N ALA A 388 -13.25 -4.11 29.69
CA ALA A 388 -12.12 -3.21 29.90
C ALA A 388 -12.36 -1.87 29.21
N THR A 389 -12.08 -0.78 29.91
CA THR A 389 -12.12 0.57 29.35
C THR A 389 -10.75 1.23 29.48
N PHE A 390 -10.23 1.79 28.40
CA PHE A 390 -8.94 2.47 28.38
C PHE A 390 -8.89 3.56 27.30
N ASP A 391 -8.02 4.56 27.51
CA ASP A 391 -7.88 5.71 26.62
C ASP A 391 -6.67 5.60 25.71
N ILE A 392 -6.87 6.01 24.46
CA ILE A 392 -5.84 6.17 23.43
C ILE A 392 -5.67 7.67 23.20
N GLN A 393 -4.50 8.18 23.56
CA GLN A 393 -4.14 9.58 23.39
C GLN A 393 -3.78 9.86 21.91
N GLY A 394 -4.01 11.09 21.44
CA GLY A 394 -3.80 11.48 20.04
C GLY A 394 -2.42 11.18 19.47
N LYS A 395 -1.37 11.21 20.29
CA LYS A 395 0.00 10.82 19.87
C LYS A 395 0.14 9.34 19.48
N ALA A 396 -0.75 8.47 19.95
CA ALA A 396 -0.79 7.06 19.56
C ALA A 396 -1.73 6.80 18.36
N LEU A 397 -2.56 7.79 18.00
CA LEU A 397 -3.45 7.74 16.84
C LEU A 397 -2.69 8.12 15.56
N THR A 398 -2.00 7.14 14.99
CA THR A 398 -1.34 7.30 13.68
C THR A 398 -2.37 7.24 12.54
N GLN A 399 -1.92 6.93 11.33
CA GLN A 399 -2.77 6.63 10.17
C GLN A 399 -3.70 5.41 10.40
N TYR A 400 -3.28 4.47 11.26
CA TYR A 400 -4.05 3.28 11.64
C TYR A 400 -4.22 3.21 13.15
N LEU A 401 -5.43 2.88 13.61
CA LEU A 401 -5.73 2.59 15.00
C LEU A 401 -5.66 1.08 15.22
N GLY A 402 -4.51 0.60 15.70
CA GLY A 402 -4.28 -0.80 16.02
C GLY A 402 -4.32 -1.07 17.53
N LEU A 403 -4.92 -2.20 17.90
CA LEU A 403 -4.92 -2.79 19.23
C LEU A 403 -4.29 -4.19 19.14
N ASP A 404 -3.10 -4.32 19.71
CA ASP A 404 -2.38 -5.59 19.81
C ASP A 404 -2.68 -6.22 21.17
N MET A 405 -3.38 -7.34 21.16
CA MET A 405 -3.69 -8.10 22.36
C MET A 405 -2.78 -9.32 22.43
N ALA A 406 -1.82 -9.29 23.35
CA ALA A 406 -0.95 -10.40 23.67
C ALA A 406 -1.53 -11.18 24.85
N LEU A 407 -1.89 -12.43 24.61
CA LEU A 407 -2.41 -13.36 25.60
C LEU A 407 -1.33 -14.35 26.02
N THR A 408 -1.35 -14.72 27.29
CA THR A 408 -0.53 -15.79 27.84
C THR A 408 -1.42 -16.73 28.63
N TYR A 409 -1.29 -18.03 28.43
CA TYR A 409 -2.05 -19.07 29.13
C TYR A 409 -1.14 -20.22 29.54
N THR A 410 -0.98 -20.42 30.84
CA THR A 410 -0.15 -21.44 31.45
C THR A 410 -1.04 -22.44 32.20
N PRO A 411 -1.36 -23.59 31.59
CA PRO A 411 -2.09 -24.64 32.26
C PRO A 411 -1.24 -25.30 33.35
N HIS A 412 -1.89 -25.78 34.41
CA HIS A 412 -1.29 -26.55 35.50
C HIS A 412 -0.88 -27.96 35.06
N GLN A 413 -1.70 -28.56 34.20
CA GLN A 413 -1.46 -29.91 33.69
C GLN A 413 -0.19 -29.96 32.84
N THR A 414 0.55 -31.05 32.95
CA THR A 414 1.62 -31.37 31.99
C THR A 414 1.07 -31.39 30.58
N CYS A 415 1.83 -30.83 29.63
CA CYS A 415 1.50 -30.84 28.20
C CYS A 415 1.09 -32.26 27.78
N GLY A 416 -0.02 -32.40 27.06
CA GLY A 416 -0.60 -33.68 26.69
C GLY A 416 -1.69 -33.51 25.63
N PRO A 417 -2.21 -34.58 25.03
CA PRO A 417 -3.14 -34.50 23.90
C PRO A 417 -4.53 -34.02 24.33
N LEU A 418 -4.78 -34.04 25.64
CA LEU A 418 -6.02 -33.61 26.28
C LEU A 418 -5.95 -32.15 26.74
N ILE A 419 -4.84 -31.44 26.50
CA ILE A 419 -4.71 -30.04 26.86
C ILE A 419 -5.47 -29.18 25.85
N ALA A 420 -6.53 -28.51 26.30
CA ALA A 420 -7.31 -27.63 25.44
C ALA A 420 -6.72 -26.21 25.48
N PRO A 421 -6.57 -25.53 24.33
CA PRO A 421 -6.30 -24.10 24.32
C PRO A 421 -7.50 -23.33 24.90
N ILE A 422 -7.27 -22.11 25.37
CA ILE A 422 -8.36 -21.17 25.63
C ILE A 422 -8.63 -20.37 24.36
N THR A 423 -9.90 -20.24 23.98
CA THR A 423 -10.30 -19.33 22.91
C THR A 423 -10.47 -17.94 23.51
N PHE A 424 -10.03 -16.90 22.80
CA PHE A 424 -10.32 -15.50 23.09
C PHE A 424 -10.97 -14.87 21.86
N GLN A 425 -12.07 -14.16 22.07
CA GLN A 425 -12.83 -13.53 20.99
C GLN A 425 -13.31 -12.14 21.40
N VAL A 426 -13.03 -11.15 20.56
CA VAL A 426 -13.53 -9.78 20.71
C VAL A 426 -15.02 -9.75 20.38
N ASP A 427 -15.82 -9.16 21.27
CA ASP A 427 -17.26 -8.99 21.07
C ASP A 427 -17.51 -7.77 20.15
N PRO A 428 -18.29 -7.91 19.06
CA PRO A 428 -18.61 -6.82 18.14
C PRO A 428 -19.36 -5.63 18.79
N ARG A 429 -19.94 -5.82 19.98
CA ARG A 429 -20.58 -4.76 20.79
C ARG A 429 -19.59 -3.85 21.51
N SER A 430 -18.30 -4.18 21.49
CA SER A 430 -17.24 -3.26 21.94
C SER A 430 -17.40 -1.89 21.27
N THR A 431 -17.07 -0.81 21.98
CA THR A 431 -17.24 0.54 21.46
C THR A 431 -15.94 1.34 21.45
N LEU A 432 -15.90 2.30 20.54
CA LEU A 432 -14.86 3.29 20.41
C LEU A 432 -15.51 4.67 20.46
N THR A 433 -15.28 5.43 21.51
CA THR A 433 -15.77 6.81 21.68
C THR A 433 -14.67 7.80 21.35
N LEU A 434 -14.88 8.60 20.31
CA LEU A 434 -13.93 9.56 19.78
C LEU A 434 -14.04 10.90 20.52
N LYS A 435 -12.90 11.51 20.80
CA LYS A 435 -12.82 12.91 21.22
C LYS A 435 -12.36 13.73 20.03
N ARG A 436 -13.28 14.51 19.45
CA ARG A 436 -13.01 15.34 18.28
C ARG A 436 -12.23 16.60 18.64
N GLY A 437 -11.54 17.15 17.65
CA GLY A 437 -10.80 18.40 17.76
C GLY A 437 -9.29 18.20 17.78
N GLY A 438 -8.59 19.10 18.47
CA GLY A 438 -7.13 19.18 18.47
C GLY A 438 -6.60 20.21 17.47
N VAL A 439 -5.31 20.54 17.61
CA VAL A 439 -4.59 21.43 16.69
C VAL A 439 -4.42 20.76 15.32
N PRO A 440 -4.36 21.52 14.21
CA PRO A 440 -4.12 20.94 12.90
C PRO A 440 -2.73 20.32 12.88
N ALA A 441 -2.64 19.10 12.37
CA ALA A 441 -1.38 18.35 12.33
C ALA A 441 -0.65 18.61 11.01
N GLY A 442 0.56 19.16 11.09
CA GLY A 442 1.51 19.15 9.97
C GLY A 442 2.18 17.78 9.82
N GLY A 443 3.00 17.65 8.79
CA GLY A 443 3.77 16.44 8.52
C GLY A 443 3.03 15.41 7.67
N PHE A 444 3.79 14.54 7.01
CA PHE A 444 3.25 13.54 6.08
C PHE A 444 2.25 12.57 6.72
N THR A 445 2.40 12.30 8.02
CA THR A 445 1.58 11.37 8.81
C THR A 445 0.21 11.91 9.19
N SER A 446 -0.07 13.20 8.96
CA SER A 446 -1.40 13.77 9.21
C SER A 446 -2.44 13.39 8.15
N LEU A 447 -1.97 12.93 6.99
CA LEU A 447 -2.80 12.45 5.89
C LEU A 447 -3.03 10.93 6.02
N PRO A 448 -4.19 10.41 5.58
CA PRO A 448 -5.25 11.10 4.83
C PRO A 448 -6.27 11.84 5.71
N SER A 449 -6.15 11.77 7.04
CA SER A 449 -7.19 12.22 7.97
C SER A 449 -7.53 13.71 7.85
N GLU A 450 -6.53 14.57 7.63
CA GLU A 450 -6.75 16.02 7.47
C GLU A 450 -7.44 16.40 6.15
N PHE A 451 -7.50 15.50 5.17
CA PHE A 451 -8.17 15.70 3.88
C PHE A 451 -9.54 15.02 3.79
N SER A 452 -9.95 14.28 4.83
CA SER A 452 -11.16 13.46 4.80
C SER A 452 -12.41 14.26 5.23
N PRO A 453 -13.55 14.16 4.52
CA PRO A 453 -13.71 13.51 3.22
C PRO A 453 -13.43 14.46 2.05
N SER A 454 -13.32 15.77 2.26
CA SER A 454 -13.16 16.76 1.19
C SER A 454 -12.05 17.77 1.49
N PHE A 455 -11.39 18.20 0.42
CA PHE A 455 -10.30 19.17 0.45
C PHE A 455 -10.24 19.91 -0.88
N MET A 456 -9.67 21.11 -0.87
CA MET A 456 -9.51 21.92 -2.08
C MET A 456 -8.24 21.52 -2.83
N VAL A 457 -8.28 21.64 -4.15
CA VAL A 457 -7.12 21.46 -5.02
C VAL A 457 -6.95 22.71 -5.87
N ALA A 458 -5.77 23.29 -5.88
CA ALA A 458 -5.47 24.45 -6.71
C ALA A 458 -4.18 24.27 -7.50
N MET A 459 -4.18 24.80 -8.71
CA MET A 459 -3.05 24.81 -9.63
C MET A 459 -2.86 26.23 -10.15
N ASP A 460 -1.63 26.74 -10.17
CA ASP A 460 -1.35 28.12 -10.61
C ASP A 460 -1.23 28.29 -12.14
N GLY A 461 -1.29 27.19 -12.90
CA GLY A 461 -1.18 27.19 -14.35
C GLY A 461 0.25 27.36 -14.89
N SER A 462 1.27 27.32 -14.02
CA SER A 462 2.67 27.51 -14.42
C SER A 462 3.30 26.33 -15.16
N SER A 463 2.61 25.18 -15.19
CA SER A 463 3.02 24.01 -15.97
C SER A 463 1.83 23.15 -16.41
N PRO A 464 1.85 22.58 -17.63
CA PRO A 464 0.84 21.61 -18.06
C PRO A 464 0.88 20.31 -17.23
N GLY A 465 1.97 20.03 -16.52
CA GLY A 465 2.11 18.83 -15.68
C GLY A 465 1.46 18.91 -14.29
N GLN A 466 0.90 20.06 -13.89
CA GLN A 466 0.40 20.24 -12.52
C GLN A 466 -0.76 19.32 -12.16
N LEU A 467 -1.64 19.04 -13.13
CA LEU A 467 -2.72 18.07 -12.94
C LEU A 467 -2.18 16.66 -12.66
N VAL A 468 -1.07 16.29 -13.30
CA VAL A 468 -0.39 15.00 -13.08
C VAL A 468 0.18 14.94 -11.65
N TYR A 469 0.84 16.01 -11.18
CA TYR A 469 1.36 16.06 -9.81
C TYR A 469 0.25 16.02 -8.76
N ALA A 470 -0.85 16.76 -8.99
CA ALA A 470 -2.02 16.70 -8.13
C ALA A 470 -2.60 15.27 -8.10
N ALA A 471 -2.77 14.64 -9.27
CA ALA A 471 -3.29 13.28 -9.37
C ALA A 471 -2.40 12.23 -8.67
N ARG A 472 -1.07 12.27 -8.86
CA ARG A 472 -0.13 11.36 -8.18
C ARG A 472 -0.23 11.50 -6.66
N THR A 473 -0.37 12.73 -6.17
CA THR A 473 -0.53 13.02 -4.73
C THR A 473 -1.84 12.49 -4.18
N ILE A 474 -2.95 12.74 -4.87
CA ILE A 474 -4.26 12.21 -4.47
C ILE A 474 -4.26 10.69 -4.50
N ASN A 475 -3.68 10.08 -5.52
CA ASN A 475 -3.55 8.62 -5.60
C ASN A 475 -2.73 8.08 -4.40
N ALA A 476 -1.61 8.73 -4.06
CA ALA A 476 -0.77 8.32 -2.93
C ALA A 476 -1.48 8.44 -1.57
N ILE A 477 -2.24 9.53 -1.36
CA ILE A 477 -3.00 9.75 -0.12
C ILE A 477 -4.24 8.85 -0.07
N ALA A 478 -4.98 8.69 -1.16
CA ALA A 478 -6.18 7.85 -1.23
C ALA A 478 -5.87 6.37 -0.99
N ARG A 479 -4.67 5.89 -1.30
CA ARG A 479 -4.24 4.52 -0.94
C ARG A 479 -4.21 4.27 0.57
N LEU A 480 -4.10 5.32 1.38
CA LEU A 480 -4.05 5.23 2.83
C LEU A 480 -5.45 5.14 3.48
N THR A 481 -6.53 5.12 2.68
CA THR A 481 -7.89 5.16 3.20
C THR A 481 -8.86 4.37 2.33
N SER A 482 -9.76 3.63 2.98
CA SER A 482 -10.91 2.99 2.34
C SER A 482 -12.09 3.96 2.08
N GLN A 483 -12.05 5.18 2.62
CA GLN A 483 -13.05 6.24 2.41
C GLN A 483 -12.82 7.04 1.12
N GLN A 484 -13.90 7.52 0.51
CA GLN A 484 -13.83 8.41 -0.64
C GLN A 484 -13.27 9.77 -0.25
N LEU A 485 -12.15 10.14 -0.86
CA LEU A 485 -11.68 11.52 -0.83
C LEU A 485 -12.33 12.31 -1.96
N THR A 486 -12.76 13.53 -1.67
CA THR A 486 -13.56 14.39 -2.56
C THR A 486 -12.78 15.67 -2.82
N PRO A 487 -11.80 15.64 -3.74
CA PRO A 487 -11.07 16.84 -4.14
C PRO A 487 -12.01 17.85 -4.78
N GLN A 488 -11.79 19.14 -4.55
CA GLN A 488 -12.55 20.23 -5.15
C GLN A 488 -11.60 21.22 -5.82
N VAL A 489 -11.64 21.29 -7.15
CA VAL A 489 -10.77 22.17 -7.93
C VAL A 489 -11.23 23.63 -7.79
N VAL A 490 -10.33 24.49 -7.34
CA VAL A 490 -10.53 25.93 -7.15
C VAL A 490 -9.27 26.69 -7.58
N ASP A 491 -9.35 28.02 -7.66
CA ASP A 491 -8.16 28.85 -7.87
C ASP A 491 -7.28 28.93 -6.61
N VAL A 492 -6.01 29.29 -6.79
CA VAL A 492 -4.99 29.34 -5.72
C VAL A 492 -5.39 30.27 -4.58
N LYS A 493 -6.03 31.41 -4.88
CA LYS A 493 -6.44 32.37 -3.86
C LYS A 493 -7.57 31.79 -3.00
N THR A 494 -8.59 31.22 -3.64
CA THR A 494 -9.68 30.52 -2.94
C THR A 494 -9.15 29.39 -2.06
N ALA A 495 -8.20 28.59 -2.55
CA ALA A 495 -7.55 27.56 -1.74
C ALA A 495 -6.74 28.17 -0.59
N ALA A 496 -5.96 29.22 -0.81
CA ALA A 496 -5.15 29.88 0.22
C ALA A 496 -6.00 30.53 1.32
N ASP A 497 -7.20 31.02 1.01
CA ASP A 497 -8.07 31.72 1.97
C ASP A 497 -9.06 30.80 2.72
N SER A 498 -9.29 29.59 2.22
CA SER A 498 -10.26 28.64 2.77
C SER A 498 -9.85 28.03 4.12
N ARG A 499 -10.83 27.55 4.90
CA ARG A 499 -10.60 26.73 6.11
C ARG A 499 -10.57 25.23 5.84
N SER A 500 -10.92 24.80 4.63
CA SER A 500 -10.80 23.40 4.23
C SER A 500 -9.33 23.06 3.99
N GLY A 501 -8.94 21.81 4.26
CA GLY A 501 -7.63 21.30 3.84
C GLY A 501 -7.39 21.54 2.35
N ALA A 502 -6.14 21.74 1.95
CA ALA A 502 -5.82 22.12 0.58
C ALA A 502 -4.58 21.39 0.04
N LEU A 503 -4.66 20.95 -1.21
CA LEU A 503 -3.53 20.53 -2.04
C LEU A 503 -3.26 21.64 -3.06
N ILE A 504 -2.11 22.28 -2.97
CA ILE A 504 -1.74 23.39 -3.86
C ILE A 504 -0.52 22.97 -4.65
N VAL A 505 -0.61 23.08 -5.98
CA VAL A 505 0.50 22.84 -6.91
C VAL A 505 0.82 24.16 -7.60
N ALA A 506 1.90 24.81 -7.18
CA ALA A 506 2.23 26.16 -7.64
C ALA A 506 3.74 26.43 -7.56
N LYS A 507 4.24 27.38 -8.35
CA LYS A 507 5.59 27.91 -8.14
C LYS A 507 5.67 28.61 -6.79
N SER A 508 6.83 28.52 -6.15
CA SER A 508 7.06 29.15 -4.83
C SER A 508 6.79 30.66 -4.85
N ALA A 509 7.12 31.35 -5.96
CA ALA A 509 6.83 32.78 -6.13
C ALA A 509 5.32 33.11 -6.09
N ALA A 510 4.45 32.25 -6.64
CA ALA A 510 3.00 32.46 -6.61
C ALA A 510 2.41 32.29 -5.19
N ILE A 511 3.11 31.55 -4.31
CA ILE A 511 2.71 31.39 -2.91
C ILE A 511 3.09 32.61 -2.07
N ALA A 512 4.16 33.33 -2.43
CA ALA A 512 4.63 34.51 -1.70
C ALA A 512 3.59 35.66 -1.68
N ASP A 513 2.69 35.71 -2.66
CA ASP A 513 1.59 36.68 -2.73
C ASP A 513 0.36 36.27 -1.88
N THR A 514 0.44 35.14 -1.18
CA THR A 514 -0.62 34.63 -0.31
C THR A 514 -0.26 34.80 1.16
N THR A 515 -1.19 34.43 2.05
CA THR A 515 -0.94 34.40 3.49
C THR A 515 -0.40 33.03 3.97
N LEU A 516 -0.13 32.11 3.03
CA LEU A 516 0.45 30.82 3.36
C LEU A 516 1.91 31.01 3.75
N ASP A 517 2.31 30.29 4.79
CA ASP A 517 3.67 30.32 5.32
C ASP A 517 4.24 28.89 5.27
N PRO A 518 4.78 28.43 4.12
CA PRO A 518 5.29 27.08 3.98
C PRO A 518 6.65 26.88 4.68
N PRO A 519 6.99 25.66 5.11
CA PRO A 519 8.31 25.35 5.69
C PRO A 519 9.50 25.74 4.81
N VAL A 520 9.36 25.59 3.50
CA VAL A 520 10.35 25.94 2.48
C VAL A 520 9.68 26.81 1.42
N GLY A 521 10.26 27.98 1.18
CA GLY A 521 9.84 28.96 0.17
C GLY A 521 11.02 29.46 -0.65
N GLY A 522 10.86 30.64 -1.23
CA GLY A 522 11.89 31.32 -2.02
C GLY A 522 11.53 31.46 -3.50
N ASP A 523 12.49 31.94 -4.28
CA ASP A 523 12.35 32.23 -5.71
C ASP A 523 13.67 32.03 -6.46
N ALA A 524 13.59 31.42 -7.64
CA ALA A 524 14.73 31.02 -8.46
C ALA A 524 15.77 30.21 -7.66
N ASN A 525 16.96 30.77 -7.46
CA ASN A 525 18.04 30.13 -6.70
C ASN A 525 17.96 30.43 -5.19
N THR A 526 17.13 31.40 -4.79
CA THR A 526 16.97 31.70 -3.37
C THR A 526 15.99 30.70 -2.78
N VAL A 527 16.43 30.01 -1.73
CA VAL A 527 15.59 29.13 -0.92
C VAL A 527 15.53 29.70 0.49
N ASP A 528 14.32 29.90 0.98
CA ASP A 528 14.04 30.39 2.33
C ASP A 528 13.49 29.21 3.16
N ILE A 529 14.10 28.91 4.30
CA ILE A 529 13.69 27.82 5.20
C ILE A 529 13.17 28.44 6.50
N GLY A 530 11.88 28.21 6.76
CA GLY A 530 11.12 28.76 7.89
C GLY A 530 11.45 28.12 9.23
N LEU A 531 12.70 28.28 9.68
CA LEU A 531 13.19 27.97 11.02
C LEU A 531 12.88 29.14 12.00
N PRO A 532 13.00 28.95 13.33
CA PRO A 532 12.83 30.05 14.30
C PRO A 532 13.71 31.27 14.03
N THR A 533 14.86 31.07 13.40
CA THR A 533 15.62 32.11 12.71
C THR A 533 15.74 31.69 11.26
N GLU A 534 15.12 32.44 10.36
CA GLU A 534 15.01 32.09 8.94
C GLU A 534 16.39 31.83 8.32
N LEU A 535 16.52 30.67 7.67
CA LEU A 535 17.72 30.30 6.93
C LEU A 535 17.47 30.57 5.45
N ARG A 536 18.18 31.56 4.92
CA ARG A 536 18.19 31.88 3.49
C ARG A 536 19.45 31.31 2.85
N ALA A 537 19.26 30.53 1.80
CA ALA A 537 20.34 29.87 1.07
C ALA A 537 20.26 30.16 -0.43
N ASP A 538 21.42 30.24 -1.08
CA ASP A 538 21.53 30.22 -2.54
C ASP A 538 21.75 28.78 -2.98
N VAL A 539 20.70 28.16 -3.53
CA VAL A 539 20.69 26.81 -4.08
C VAL A 539 20.68 26.95 -5.59
N ALA A 540 21.86 26.77 -6.19
CA ALA A 540 22.02 26.79 -7.63
C ALA A 540 21.03 25.81 -8.30
N ASP A 541 20.42 26.27 -9.39
CA ASP A 541 19.44 25.54 -10.21
C ASP A 541 18.07 25.29 -9.53
N GLY A 542 17.91 25.72 -8.28
CA GLY A 542 16.64 25.71 -7.54
C GLY A 542 16.35 24.41 -6.80
N LEU A 543 15.14 24.34 -6.23
CA LEU A 543 14.68 23.26 -5.38
C LEU A 543 13.23 22.89 -5.74
N GLY A 544 12.96 21.59 -5.90
CA GLY A 544 11.60 21.03 -5.91
C GLY A 544 11.25 20.51 -4.51
N SER A 545 9.99 20.67 -4.08
CA SER A 545 9.54 20.22 -2.78
C SER A 545 8.08 19.75 -2.76
N ILE A 546 7.80 18.78 -1.91
CA ILE A 546 6.47 18.39 -1.43
C ILE A 546 6.47 18.62 0.08
N GLN A 547 5.53 19.41 0.58
CA GLN A 547 5.50 19.85 1.97
C GLN A 547 4.10 19.65 2.55
N VAL A 548 4.01 19.25 3.82
CA VAL A 548 2.74 19.10 4.53
C VAL A 548 2.83 19.88 5.83
N PHE A 549 2.07 20.96 5.97
CA PHE A 549 2.16 21.84 7.12
C PHE A 549 0.80 22.29 7.65
N ALA A 550 0.78 22.65 8.92
CA ALA A 550 -0.39 23.19 9.59
C ALA A 550 -0.50 24.70 9.32
N ASP A 551 -1.59 25.13 8.70
CA ASP A 551 -1.98 26.54 8.54
C ASP A 551 -2.81 26.93 9.78
N GLN A 552 -2.11 27.25 10.87
CA GLN A 552 -2.72 27.54 12.17
C GLN A 552 -3.77 28.67 12.12
N PRO A 553 -3.56 29.81 11.41
CA PRO A 553 -4.58 30.85 11.29
C PRO A 553 -5.93 30.37 10.74
N ARG A 554 -5.93 29.31 9.93
CA ARG A 554 -7.14 28.75 9.29
C ARG A 554 -7.54 27.38 9.84
N ASP A 555 -6.84 26.90 10.86
CA ASP A 555 -7.11 25.64 11.58
C ASP A 555 -7.19 24.40 10.65
N ARG A 556 -6.23 24.29 9.73
CA ARG A 556 -6.22 23.26 8.67
C ARG A 556 -4.81 22.78 8.32
N THR A 557 -4.77 21.76 7.46
CA THR A 557 -3.52 21.23 6.88
C THR A 557 -3.44 21.54 5.40
N VAL A 558 -2.25 21.92 4.94
CA VAL A 558 -1.94 22.22 3.53
C VAL A 558 -0.85 21.29 3.04
N VAL A 559 -1.09 20.67 1.88
CA VAL A 559 -0.06 20.01 1.08
C VAL A 559 0.34 20.97 -0.03
N LEU A 560 1.60 21.37 -0.06
CA LEU A 560 2.16 22.24 -1.08
C LEU A 560 3.17 21.44 -1.92
N ILE A 561 2.96 21.44 -3.22
CA ILE A 561 3.92 20.96 -4.22
C ILE A 561 4.43 22.17 -4.96
N SER A 562 5.72 22.45 -4.81
CA SER A 562 6.31 23.65 -5.37
C SER A 562 7.70 23.42 -5.90
N THR A 563 8.10 24.33 -6.77
CA THR A 563 9.47 24.48 -7.24
C THR A 563 9.84 25.95 -7.19
N THR A 564 11.08 26.26 -6.80
CA THR A 564 11.62 27.61 -6.93
C THR A 564 12.03 27.91 -8.38
N ASN A 565 12.19 26.89 -9.23
CA ASN A 565 12.69 27.03 -10.59
C ASN A 565 11.94 26.13 -11.61
N ASP A 566 12.56 25.03 -12.07
CA ASP A 566 12.01 24.10 -13.06
C ASP A 566 11.15 23.01 -12.38
N TRP A 567 10.03 22.64 -12.99
CA TRP A 567 9.13 21.58 -12.53
C TRP A 567 9.74 20.17 -12.60
N ARG A 568 10.76 19.96 -13.44
CA ARG A 568 11.52 18.69 -13.48
C ARG A 568 12.17 18.31 -12.15
N LEU A 569 12.35 19.27 -11.24
CA LEU A 569 12.88 19.02 -9.89
C LEU A 569 11.87 18.26 -9.01
N VAL A 570 10.59 18.23 -9.38
CA VAL A 570 9.52 17.56 -8.63
C VAL A 570 9.41 16.07 -9.00
N ASP A 571 9.74 15.69 -10.25
CA ASP A 571 9.61 14.30 -10.72
C ASP A 571 10.35 13.29 -9.82
N PRO A 572 11.62 13.52 -9.42
CA PRO A 572 12.35 12.59 -8.55
C PRO A 572 11.67 12.38 -7.18
N LEU A 573 10.91 13.36 -6.68
CA LEU A 573 10.22 13.26 -5.40
C LEU A 573 9.11 12.21 -5.46
N PHE A 574 8.34 12.19 -6.55
CA PHE A 574 7.29 11.21 -6.73
C PHE A 574 7.83 9.82 -7.05
N ASP A 575 8.89 9.74 -7.85
CA ASP A 575 9.55 8.46 -8.14
C ASP A 575 10.12 7.83 -6.85
N TYR A 576 10.62 8.67 -5.93
CA TYR A 576 11.00 8.22 -4.59
C TYR A 576 9.82 7.73 -3.78
N ILE A 577 8.70 8.48 -3.74
CA ILE A 577 7.48 8.03 -3.03
C ILE A 577 7.00 6.69 -3.59
N GLU A 578 6.92 6.53 -4.90
CA GLU A 578 6.41 5.30 -5.54
C GLU A 578 7.37 4.11 -5.36
N GLY A 579 8.67 4.36 -5.20
CA GLY A 579 9.67 3.32 -4.94
C GLY A 579 9.74 2.83 -3.48
N GLN A 580 9.15 3.54 -2.52
CA GLN A 580 9.20 3.14 -1.10
C GLN A 580 8.21 2.00 -0.77
N PRO A 581 8.61 1.00 0.05
CA PRO A 581 7.65 0.11 0.69
C PRO A 581 6.66 0.92 1.55
N GLY A 582 5.37 0.91 1.18
CA GLY A 582 4.32 1.71 1.84
C GLY A 582 4.03 3.05 1.16
N GLY A 583 4.87 3.51 0.24
CA GLY A 583 4.65 4.75 -0.51
C GLY A 583 4.66 6.00 0.37
N TRP A 584 3.55 6.74 0.38
CA TRP A 584 3.41 7.98 1.17
C TRP A 584 3.58 7.74 2.67
N SER A 585 3.12 6.59 3.19
CA SER A 585 3.18 6.28 4.63
C SER A 585 4.60 6.09 5.16
N ALA A 586 5.58 5.89 4.27
CA ALA A 586 7.00 5.80 4.62
C ALA A 586 7.67 7.17 4.77
N LEU A 587 6.99 8.27 4.41
CA LEU A 587 7.53 9.61 4.55
C LEU A 587 7.50 10.06 6.01
N SER A 588 8.52 10.82 6.40
CA SER A 588 8.69 11.38 7.74
C SER A 588 8.97 12.89 7.67
N GLY A 589 8.68 13.60 8.77
CA GLY A 589 8.77 15.05 8.81
C GLY A 589 7.65 15.75 8.04
N ASP A 590 7.93 16.96 7.58
CA ASP A 590 6.98 17.86 6.91
C ASP A 590 7.46 18.36 5.54
N VAL A 591 8.67 18.00 5.12
CA VAL A 591 9.26 18.40 3.85
C VAL A 591 9.98 17.22 3.19
N LEU A 592 9.68 16.98 1.92
CA LEU A 592 10.44 16.13 1.01
C LEU A 592 10.95 17.03 -0.11
N ALA A 593 12.26 17.13 -0.28
CA ALA A 593 12.85 18.06 -1.25
C ALA A 593 14.03 17.45 -2.03
N ALA A 594 14.24 17.96 -3.25
CA ALA A 594 15.36 17.60 -4.11
C ALA A 594 15.81 18.81 -4.94
N GLY A 595 17.13 19.01 -5.02
CA GLY A 595 17.74 19.94 -5.96
C GLY A 595 18.08 19.27 -7.29
N ALA A 596 18.88 19.92 -8.13
CA ALA A 596 19.25 19.43 -9.47
C ALA A 596 19.93 18.05 -9.51
N ALA A 597 20.50 17.57 -8.40
CA ALA A 597 21.05 16.22 -8.29
C ALA A 597 19.96 15.12 -8.27
N GLY A 598 18.70 15.48 -8.03
CA GLY A 598 17.56 14.55 -8.01
C GLY A 598 17.60 13.54 -6.88
N VAL A 599 18.26 13.86 -5.75
CA VAL A 599 18.31 13.00 -4.55
C VAL A 599 17.29 13.50 -3.53
N PRO A 600 16.15 12.81 -3.34
CA PRO A 600 15.11 13.27 -2.44
C PRO A 600 15.52 13.08 -0.98
N THR A 601 15.19 14.06 -0.13
CA THR A 601 15.53 14.05 1.30
C THR A 601 14.31 14.44 2.13
N ASN A 602 13.96 13.60 3.11
CA ASN A 602 12.96 13.93 4.13
C ASN A 602 13.60 14.82 5.20
N VAL A 603 12.93 15.92 5.55
CA VAL A 603 13.37 16.86 6.58
C VAL A 603 12.19 17.25 7.44
N THR A 604 12.45 17.43 8.73
CA THR A 604 11.54 18.09 9.66
C THR A 604 12.01 19.53 9.86
N VAL A 605 11.24 20.49 9.35
CA VAL A 605 11.53 21.93 9.47
C VAL A 605 10.71 22.56 10.58
N ARG A 606 9.39 22.34 10.60
CA ARG A 606 8.46 22.99 11.54
C ARG A 606 7.71 22.05 12.46
N ALA A 607 7.79 20.72 12.27
CA ALA A 607 6.91 19.80 12.99
C ALA A 607 7.07 19.89 14.52
N VAL A 608 6.24 20.73 15.14
CA VAL A 608 5.88 20.70 16.55
C VAL A 608 4.65 19.80 16.66
N GLY A 609 4.87 18.68 17.34
CA GLY A 609 4.00 17.52 17.47
C GLY A 609 4.82 16.32 17.94
N ASP A 610 6.11 16.32 17.62
CA ASP A 610 7.10 15.31 17.97
C ASP A 610 8.00 15.75 19.14
N ASP A 611 7.42 15.88 20.34
CA ASP A 611 8.20 15.65 21.57
C ASP A 611 8.36 14.14 21.71
N GLY A 612 9.29 13.59 20.94
CA GLY A 612 9.41 12.16 20.74
C GLY A 612 10.64 11.75 19.93
N SER A 613 11.76 12.48 20.08
CA SER A 613 13.08 11.89 19.81
C SER A 613 13.08 10.46 20.37
N ALA A 614 13.31 9.47 19.50
CA ALA A 614 13.57 8.11 19.93
C ALA A 614 14.67 8.14 20.99
N GLN A 615 14.26 8.03 22.26
CA GLN A 615 15.18 7.79 23.35
C GLN A 615 15.69 6.37 23.14
N ALA A 616 16.87 6.26 22.54
CA ALA A 616 17.70 5.08 22.73
C ALA A 616 17.73 4.80 24.26
N PRO A 617 17.62 3.53 24.69
CA PRO A 617 17.50 3.20 26.10
C PRO A 617 18.64 3.84 26.88
N SER A 618 18.28 4.77 27.77
CA SER A 618 19.23 5.50 28.60
C SER A 618 19.93 4.53 29.55
N THR A 619 21.12 4.10 29.17
CA THR A 619 22.08 3.50 30.09
C THR A 619 23.02 4.60 30.56
N GLY A 620 22.82 5.04 31.81
CA GLY A 620 23.81 5.79 32.61
C GLY A 620 24.02 7.27 32.27
N GLU A 621 23.94 8.12 33.30
CA GLU A 621 24.30 9.54 33.24
C GLU A 621 25.68 9.77 32.58
N GLN A 622 25.70 10.57 31.50
CA GLN A 622 26.93 11.00 30.81
C GLN A 622 26.87 12.52 30.52
N PRO A 623 28.04 13.22 30.46
CA PRO A 623 28.11 14.66 30.70
C PRO A 623 27.87 15.55 29.47
N LYS A 624 27.46 16.80 29.74
CA LYS A 624 26.95 17.85 28.82
C LYS A 624 27.81 18.20 27.58
N TRP A 625 29.02 17.67 27.42
CA TRP A 625 29.89 17.99 26.28
C TRP A 625 29.54 17.22 25.00
N VAL A 626 28.79 16.11 25.10
CA VAL A 626 28.38 15.28 23.95
C VAL A 626 27.30 15.97 23.09
N HIS A 627 26.43 16.79 23.68
CA HIS A 627 25.44 17.56 22.92
C HIS A 627 26.07 18.65 22.03
N LEU A 628 27.21 19.21 22.44
CA LEU A 628 27.99 20.13 21.61
C LEU A 628 28.70 19.41 20.45
N ALA A 629 29.02 18.12 20.60
CA ALA A 629 29.64 17.32 19.54
C ALA A 629 28.66 16.91 18.43
N ALA A 630 27.38 16.71 18.74
CA ALA A 630 26.36 16.37 17.73
C ALA A 630 26.03 17.56 16.80
N ILE A 631 25.99 18.78 17.34
CA ILE A 631 25.81 20.02 16.57
C ILE A 631 27.06 20.31 15.71
N ALA A 632 28.26 20.00 16.22
CA ALA A 632 29.49 20.10 15.46
C ALA A 632 29.61 19.05 14.33
N GLY A 633 29.07 17.84 14.53
CA GLY A 633 29.10 16.76 13.53
C GLY A 633 28.32 17.09 12.25
N GLY A 634 27.13 17.70 12.37
CA GLY A 634 26.34 18.15 11.22
C GLY A 634 27.03 19.23 10.38
N LEU A 635 27.69 20.18 11.05
CA LEU A 635 28.49 21.22 10.41
C LEU A 635 29.72 20.68 9.67
N VAL A 636 30.36 19.64 10.19
CA VAL A 636 31.53 19.00 9.54
C VAL A 636 31.14 18.23 8.28
N VAL A 637 29.99 17.56 8.26
CA VAL A 637 29.50 16.83 7.07
C VAL A 637 29.11 17.80 5.95
N VAL A 638 28.43 18.91 6.29
CA VAL A 638 28.08 19.96 5.31
C VAL A 638 29.33 20.66 4.77
N ALA A 639 30.30 20.98 5.63
CA ALA A 639 31.56 21.57 5.20
C ALA A 639 32.39 20.60 4.33
N ALA A 640 32.38 19.29 4.63
CA ALA A 640 33.06 18.28 3.82
C ALA A 640 32.41 18.11 2.44
N LEU A 641 31.07 18.16 2.36
CA LEU A 641 30.33 18.12 1.09
C LEU A 641 30.63 19.35 0.21
N ILE A 642 30.68 20.54 0.81
CA ILE A 642 31.06 21.78 0.11
C ILE A 642 32.53 21.69 -0.37
N ALA A 643 33.45 21.17 0.45
CA ALA A 643 34.84 21.01 0.09
C ALA A 643 35.05 20.02 -1.08
N VAL A 644 34.30 18.91 -1.11
CA VAL A 644 34.33 17.92 -2.22
C VAL A 644 33.76 18.51 -3.51
N LEU A 645 32.69 19.30 -3.43
CA LEU A 645 32.11 20.02 -4.58
C LEU A 645 33.07 21.05 -5.18
N VAL A 646 33.76 21.82 -4.32
CA VAL A 646 34.77 22.80 -4.77
C VAL A 646 36.01 22.11 -5.34
N ALA A 647 36.45 20.99 -4.76
CA ALA A 647 37.60 20.22 -5.25
C ALA A 647 37.32 19.54 -6.61
N ARG A 648 36.08 19.09 -6.85
CA ARG A 648 35.67 18.55 -8.16
C ARG A 648 35.64 19.65 -9.24
N ARG A 649 35.08 20.82 -8.93
CA ARG A 649 35.07 21.97 -9.86
C ARG A 649 36.47 22.49 -10.23
N ARG A 650 37.47 22.31 -9.35
CA ARG A 650 38.86 22.68 -9.64
C ARG A 650 39.60 21.65 -10.49
N ARG A 651 39.17 20.39 -10.52
CA ARG A 651 39.78 19.35 -11.39
C ARG A 651 39.34 19.45 -12.85
N ASP A 652 38.14 19.95 -13.13
CA ASP A 652 37.66 20.12 -14.51
C ASP A 652 38.18 21.38 -15.21
N LYS A 653 38.78 22.33 -14.49
CA LYS A 653 39.49 23.49 -15.07
C LYS A 653 40.99 23.26 -15.28
N GLY A 654 41.48 22.04 -15.07
CA GLY A 654 42.91 21.70 -15.04
C GLY A 654 43.45 20.82 -16.18
N ARG A 655 42.80 20.78 -17.35
CA ARG A 655 43.37 20.13 -18.55
C ARG A 655 43.59 21.15 -19.67
N PRO A 656 44.83 21.64 -19.88
CA PRO A 656 45.24 22.19 -21.15
C PRO A 656 45.65 21.07 -22.12
N SER A 657 45.29 21.29 -23.39
CA SER A 657 45.52 20.51 -24.63
C SER A 657 44.93 19.11 -24.71
#